data_AF-A0A2A2TDE7-F1
#
_entry.id   AF-A0A2A2TDE7-F1
#
_cell.length_a   1.000
_cell.length_b   1.000
_cell.length_c   1.000
_cell.angle_alpha   90.00
_cell.angle_beta   90.00
_cell.angle_gamma   90.00
#
_symmetry.space_group_name_H-M   'P 1'
#
loop_
_entity.id
_entity.type
_entity.pdbx_description
1 polymer ?
#
loop_
_entity_poly.entity_id
_entity_poly.type
_entity_poly.pdbx_seq_one_letter_code
_entity_poly.pdbx_strand_id
1 'polypeptide(L)'
;MNFGLEEKQGYLLRRTPITLEAGAVRLAQETNLSEAVCLSALREMFLWGSKTKGLAFRLHQFISQGGSVYATIESRKQRELTLDGQYTTTKERLLYPLVFCRECGQDYYVVRYDADNQILLPQLPTALDASPDDVDITIGYLTLDEPELWDESDEDKLPDTWFKETKKKGRHPKDEYAAFIPRKLRVKPNGTITNSVFEGVNCWFIPKPFLTCLNCGIVHDKRKNEFAKLSRLSSEGRSTATTLLSLSSTSRLKLSPAIKPEAAKILSFTDNRQDASLQAGHFNDFVQTSFLRASLYKALQQKTELTHSQLAGEVVTQMNMSQEDYAKQTANFGPGKRRNEDAFRSLIEYRLYEDLRRGWRIVQPNLEQCGLLQIEYIELKEVCAATELWEQYRHPIIVQATPEQRFIAVQAFLNQLRRELAIDAPLLQRDRRDQLKREVLQAIKEPWGFDENELLHEATWATTASGTNGKAKVKLTSRSKLGKFLRSPQAWSLGRSQPLGEDEYNDLINALIGALCEAGYLFKQKSEVQLQTASLLWKATHLNEISPDILNSRRLQGGEAVNLAVNSFFQNFYRTNAFTIHTMEGREHTGQVKNELRQEREAKFRHGELAALFCSPTMELGIDISDLSVVHLRNVPPSPANYAQRSGRAGRSGQEALVITYAAAGSGHDQYFFRRQEQMVAGVVAPPKLELANQDLIQSHVYSIWLAHTKVDLGDSMNKILDLDLEGYPIKESISVDLRMSADKMYRCLQATKAIFTDRYSQKDLAKSTWYSVDWLEFTLESAHGEFNRACDRWRNLYREAEEQLQAARLTIDRSARGDITQEQRHLAEVQEREAQRQKDLLTGQINKGRSNSEFEFYPYRYFAAEGFLPGFNFPRLPVRAYIPANNGGEFISRPRIVALREFAPSNIVYYEGSKFQVAKTKVPVGGIESHYKRVSVCFNCGYYHESDFRDTCENCGFTIQSDSCQNIAKLSRVLMMETAIARRQERITCDEEERLKYGYNITTHFRYTSQKQEIATLESADGKPLLRLTYGATAKIWRINRGLKKNTDERGFKLDVRTGMWGDQRNEIPPESLHTEVNLMVDDTCNILVVEPLNLPEENRESFIATLQHVLSTAIQAVYKLEADELDSERLGEGKYILFWEASEGVHPSFYSSKKDK
;
A
#
# COMPACT_ATOMS: atom_id res chain seq x y z
N MET A 1 17.35 -4.17 -44.50
CA MET A 1 17.16 -4.26 -43.03
C MET A 1 16.26 -5.42 -42.55
N ASN A 2 16.69 -6.24 -41.57
CA ASN A 2 15.87 -7.28 -40.90
C ASN A 2 15.57 -6.92 -39.42
N PHE A 3 14.30 -6.96 -38.99
CA PHE A 3 13.90 -6.53 -37.63
C PHE A 3 13.73 -7.67 -36.62
N GLY A 4 13.39 -8.89 -37.04
CA GLY A 4 12.93 -9.95 -36.14
C GLY A 4 13.99 -10.98 -35.74
N LEU A 5 14.65 -11.58 -36.73
CA LEU A 5 15.56 -12.71 -36.54
C LEU A 5 16.96 -12.37 -37.07
N GLU A 6 17.97 -12.90 -36.40
CA GLU A 6 19.37 -12.88 -36.82
C GLU A 6 19.87 -14.33 -36.87
N GLU A 7 20.54 -14.70 -37.96
CA GLU A 7 21.14 -16.01 -38.09
C GLU A 7 22.54 -16.01 -37.45
N LYS A 8 22.75 -16.87 -36.44
CA LYS A 8 24.07 -17.11 -35.84
C LYS A 8 24.34 -18.60 -35.79
N GLN A 9 25.46 -19.02 -36.37
CA GLN A 9 25.92 -20.43 -36.37
C GLN A 9 24.85 -21.40 -36.91
N GLY A 10 24.07 -20.99 -37.92
CA GLY A 10 23.00 -21.80 -38.51
C GLY A 10 21.69 -21.86 -37.71
N TYR A 11 21.59 -21.12 -36.60
CA TYR A 11 20.37 -20.98 -35.81
C TYR A 11 19.78 -19.58 -35.97
N LEU A 12 18.46 -19.50 -36.20
CA LEU A 12 17.71 -18.25 -36.16
C LEU A 12 17.48 -17.85 -34.69
N LEU A 13 18.15 -16.79 -34.25
CA LEU A 13 17.98 -16.21 -32.93
C LEU A 13 17.11 -14.97 -33.01
N ARG A 14 16.35 -14.70 -31.95
CA ARG A 14 15.62 -13.44 -31.82
C ARG A 14 16.63 -12.30 -31.74
N ARG A 15 16.46 -11.28 -32.59
CA ARG A 15 17.31 -10.10 -32.58
C ARG A 15 17.03 -9.25 -31.35
N THR A 16 18.05 -8.52 -30.86
CA THR A 16 17.85 -7.47 -29.87
C THR A 16 16.88 -6.43 -30.43
N PRO A 17 15.78 -6.12 -29.71
CA PRO A 17 14.79 -5.17 -30.18
C PRO A 17 15.40 -3.77 -30.28
N ILE A 18 14.90 -2.99 -31.23
CA ILE A 18 15.29 -1.59 -31.45
C ILE A 18 14.05 -0.71 -31.45
N THR A 19 14.21 0.58 -31.16
CA THR A 19 13.13 1.55 -31.27
C THR A 19 12.78 1.80 -32.74
N LEU A 20 11.57 2.30 -33.01
CA LEU A 20 11.16 2.67 -34.37
C LEU A 20 12.04 3.79 -34.92
N GLU A 21 12.45 4.73 -34.07
CA GLU A 21 13.35 5.83 -34.40
C GLU A 21 14.74 5.32 -34.78
N ALA A 22 15.32 4.41 -33.98
CA ALA A 22 16.61 3.80 -34.31
C ALA A 22 16.53 2.98 -35.61
N GLY A 23 15.38 2.36 -35.86
CA GLY A 23 15.12 1.69 -37.13
C GLY A 23 15.01 2.65 -38.31
N ALA A 24 14.38 3.80 -38.13
CA ALA A 24 14.27 4.85 -39.14
C ALA A 24 15.63 5.46 -39.48
N VAL A 25 16.50 5.70 -38.49
CA VAL A 25 17.89 6.16 -38.70
C VAL A 25 18.67 5.16 -39.56
N ARG A 26 18.59 3.87 -39.23
CA ARG A 26 19.24 2.80 -40.04
C ARG A 26 18.68 2.74 -41.45
N LEU A 27 17.36 2.84 -41.61
CA LEU A 27 16.72 2.83 -42.92
C LEU A 27 17.10 4.07 -43.74
N ALA A 28 17.21 5.24 -43.12
CA ALA A 28 17.67 6.47 -43.76
C ALA A 28 19.12 6.34 -44.26
N GLN A 29 19.99 5.71 -43.47
CA GLN A 29 21.37 5.40 -43.88
C GLN A 29 21.43 4.40 -45.05
N GLU A 30 20.57 3.38 -45.06
CA GLU A 30 20.51 2.39 -46.16
C GLU A 30 19.90 2.96 -47.45
N THR A 31 18.95 3.91 -47.35
CA THR A 31 18.15 4.40 -48.48
C THR A 31 18.52 5.80 -48.97
N ASN A 32 19.37 6.53 -48.23
CA ASN A 32 19.68 7.95 -48.44
C ASN A 32 18.44 8.88 -48.43
N LEU A 33 17.36 8.47 -47.76
CA LEU A 33 16.17 9.30 -47.54
C LEU A 33 16.22 9.99 -46.16
N SER A 34 15.35 10.97 -45.93
CA SER A 34 15.27 11.63 -44.62
C SER A 34 14.67 10.70 -43.56
N GLU A 35 15.15 10.83 -42.31
CA GLU A 35 14.69 10.03 -41.17
C GLU A 35 13.16 10.12 -40.97
N ALA A 36 12.57 11.31 -41.20
CA ALA A 36 11.13 11.52 -41.07
C ALA A 36 10.31 10.70 -42.09
N VAL A 37 10.80 10.59 -43.33
CA VAL A 37 10.15 9.79 -44.39
C VAL A 37 10.26 8.30 -44.04
N CYS A 38 11.45 7.86 -43.64
CA CYS A 38 11.68 6.47 -43.21
C CYS A 38 10.81 6.09 -42.00
N LEU A 39 10.67 6.98 -41.02
CA LEU A 39 9.82 6.74 -39.86
C LEU A 39 8.34 6.63 -40.24
N SER A 40 7.86 7.50 -41.14
CA SER A 40 6.48 7.43 -41.65
C SER A 40 6.23 6.11 -42.38
N ALA A 41 7.14 5.72 -43.27
CA ALA A 41 7.06 4.47 -44.01
C ALA A 41 7.06 3.24 -43.08
N LEU A 42 7.90 3.23 -42.05
CA LEU A 42 7.90 2.16 -41.05
C LEU A 42 6.57 2.09 -40.29
N ARG A 43 6.03 3.24 -39.86
CA ARG A 43 4.71 3.29 -39.17
C ARG A 43 3.60 2.75 -40.07
N GLU A 44 3.56 3.15 -41.33
CA GLU A 44 2.60 2.63 -42.31
C GLU A 44 2.76 1.13 -42.53
N MET A 45 4.00 0.64 -42.61
CA MET A 45 4.29 -0.80 -42.75
C MET A 45 3.77 -1.61 -41.55
N PHE A 46 4.01 -1.17 -40.31
CA PHE A 46 3.49 -1.84 -39.12
C PHE A 46 1.96 -1.78 -39.03
N LEU A 47 1.35 -0.64 -39.38
CA LEU A 47 -0.10 -0.49 -39.45
C LEU A 47 -0.72 -1.40 -40.53
N TRP A 48 -0.09 -1.48 -41.70
CA TRP A 48 -0.50 -2.37 -42.78
C TRP A 48 -0.34 -3.84 -42.39
N GLY A 49 0.78 -4.20 -41.76
CA GLY A 49 1.03 -5.52 -41.20
C GLY A 49 -0.04 -5.95 -40.21
N SER A 50 -0.46 -5.03 -39.34
CA SER A 50 -1.54 -5.27 -38.37
C SER A 50 -2.91 -5.47 -39.04
N LYS A 51 -3.24 -4.68 -40.06
CA LYS A 51 -4.50 -4.84 -40.80
C LYS A 51 -4.58 -6.14 -41.59
N THR A 52 -3.45 -6.57 -42.15
CA THR A 52 -3.37 -7.75 -43.02
C THR A 52 -3.04 -9.05 -42.28
N LYS A 53 -2.65 -8.95 -40.99
CA LYS A 53 -2.08 -10.05 -40.20
C LYS A 53 -0.84 -10.67 -40.88
N GLY A 54 -0.17 -9.90 -41.74
CA GLY A 54 1.01 -10.33 -42.49
C GLY A 54 2.31 -10.20 -41.69
N LEU A 55 2.29 -9.46 -40.58
CA LEU A 55 3.46 -9.22 -39.74
C LEU A 55 3.07 -9.23 -38.26
N ALA A 56 3.51 -10.25 -37.53
CA ALA A 56 3.36 -10.31 -36.08
C ALA A 56 4.48 -9.49 -35.41
N PHE A 57 4.12 -8.56 -34.52
CA PHE A 57 5.09 -7.78 -33.75
C PHE A 57 4.59 -7.48 -32.34
N ARG A 58 5.53 -7.18 -31.44
CA ARG A 58 5.25 -6.74 -30.08
C ARG A 58 5.85 -5.35 -29.87
N LEU A 59 5.02 -4.40 -29.47
CA LEU A 59 5.47 -3.09 -29.04
C LEU A 59 5.68 -3.10 -27.53
N HIS A 60 6.91 -2.85 -27.12
CA HIS A 60 7.30 -2.74 -25.73
C HIS A 60 7.38 -1.26 -25.37
N GLN A 61 6.43 -0.77 -24.57
CA GLN A 61 6.39 0.62 -24.15
C GLN A 61 6.71 0.70 -22.66
N PHE A 62 7.79 1.40 -22.33
CA PHE A 62 8.14 1.72 -20.96
C PHE A 62 7.67 3.14 -20.65
N ILE A 63 6.86 3.29 -19.61
CA ILE A 63 6.34 4.58 -19.14
C ILE A 63 6.88 4.76 -17.73
N SER A 64 7.52 5.89 -17.43
CA SER A 64 7.95 6.17 -16.08
C SER A 64 7.14 7.29 -15.46
N GLN A 65 6.89 7.18 -14.16
CA GLN A 65 6.45 8.31 -13.36
C GLN A 65 7.43 9.47 -13.54
N GLY A 66 6.94 10.67 -13.82
CA GLY A 66 7.81 11.84 -13.85
C GLY A 66 8.53 12.00 -12.50
N GLY A 67 9.87 12.07 -12.55
CA GLY A 67 10.71 12.23 -11.37
C GLY A 67 10.73 13.66 -10.83
N SER A 68 11.74 13.95 -10.02
CA SER A 68 12.09 15.34 -9.68
C SER A 68 13.01 15.88 -10.77
N VAL A 69 12.87 17.15 -11.11
CA VAL A 69 13.90 17.85 -11.87
C VAL A 69 15.01 18.17 -10.90
N TYR A 70 16.24 17.85 -11.22
CA TYR A 70 17.41 18.21 -10.44
C TYR A 70 18.08 19.41 -11.09
N ALA A 71 18.58 20.30 -10.25
CA ALA A 71 19.21 21.53 -10.68
C ALA A 71 20.43 21.87 -9.81
N THR A 72 21.47 22.43 -10.42
CA THR A 72 22.57 23.06 -9.67
C THR A 72 22.12 24.41 -9.11
N ILE A 73 22.68 24.82 -7.95
CA ILE A 73 22.44 26.15 -7.39
C ILE A 73 23.36 27.16 -8.10
N GLU A 74 22.90 27.58 -9.27
CA GLU A 74 23.54 28.55 -10.16
C GLU A 74 22.46 29.47 -10.76
N SER A 75 22.86 30.54 -11.45
CA SER A 75 21.90 31.42 -12.13
C SER A 75 21.04 30.64 -13.15
N ARG A 76 19.78 31.06 -13.40
CA ARG A 76 18.86 30.34 -14.31
C ARG A 76 19.43 30.08 -15.72
N LYS A 77 20.33 30.94 -16.20
CA LYS A 77 20.98 30.80 -17.52
C LYS A 77 22.13 29.78 -17.53
N GLN A 78 22.71 29.48 -16.36
CA GLN A 78 23.90 28.64 -16.22
C GLN A 78 23.59 27.29 -15.56
N ARG A 79 22.51 27.22 -14.77
CA ARG A 79 22.15 26.02 -14.03
C ARG A 79 21.93 24.83 -14.96
N GLU A 80 22.44 23.69 -14.54
CA GLU A 80 22.22 22.43 -15.23
C GLU A 80 20.89 21.85 -14.77
N LEU A 81 20.03 21.43 -15.71
CA LEU A 81 18.76 20.77 -15.42
C LEU A 81 18.82 19.34 -15.91
N THR A 82 18.47 18.39 -15.05
CA THR A 82 18.43 16.97 -15.42
C THR A 82 17.30 16.24 -14.71
N LEU A 83 16.80 15.17 -15.31
CA LEU A 83 15.89 14.22 -14.66
C LEU A 83 16.67 13.10 -13.95
N ASP A 84 17.99 13.08 -14.08
CA ASP A 84 18.88 12.10 -13.51
C ASP A 84 19.35 12.53 -12.12
N GLY A 85 18.75 11.95 -11.09
CA GLY A 85 19.12 12.17 -9.70
C GLY A 85 20.45 11.50 -9.35
N GLN A 86 21.56 12.11 -9.75
CA GLN A 86 22.88 11.84 -9.16
C GLN A 86 23.16 12.94 -8.14
N TYR A 87 23.70 12.61 -6.96
CA TYR A 87 23.96 13.63 -5.92
C TYR A 87 25.16 14.52 -6.21
N THR A 88 26.02 14.13 -7.16
CA THR A 88 27.22 14.86 -7.58
C THR A 88 27.38 14.81 -9.09
N THR A 89 27.92 15.87 -9.69
CA THR A 89 28.35 15.91 -11.10
C THR A 89 29.88 15.89 -11.22
N THR A 90 30.41 15.80 -12.44
CA THR A 90 31.86 15.66 -12.75
C THR A 90 32.75 16.86 -12.37
N LYS A 91 32.23 17.89 -11.70
CA LYS A 91 32.99 19.11 -11.32
C LYS A 91 32.67 19.64 -9.91
N GLU A 92 32.47 18.76 -8.93
CA GLU A 92 32.13 19.14 -7.54
C GLU A 92 30.83 19.98 -7.40
N ARG A 93 29.94 19.94 -8.40
CA ARG A 93 28.63 20.62 -8.34
C ARG A 93 27.58 19.63 -7.87
N LEU A 94 26.77 20.05 -6.89
CA LEU A 94 25.69 19.25 -6.33
C LEU A 94 24.39 19.48 -7.11
N LEU A 95 23.65 18.41 -7.30
CA LEU A 95 22.33 18.42 -7.94
C LEU A 95 21.26 18.35 -6.87
N TYR A 96 20.41 19.37 -6.84
CA TYR A 96 19.35 19.51 -5.87
C TYR A 96 18.00 19.26 -6.52
N PRO A 97 17.16 18.41 -5.94
CA PRO A 97 15.82 18.18 -6.47
C PRO A 97 14.94 19.43 -6.31
N LEU A 98 14.17 19.72 -7.34
CA LEU A 98 13.21 20.81 -7.41
C LEU A 98 11.79 20.34 -7.08
N VAL A 99 11.06 21.21 -6.41
CA VAL A 99 9.61 21.14 -6.21
C VAL A 99 8.98 22.47 -6.61
N PHE A 100 7.74 22.43 -7.07
CA PHE A 100 7.03 23.57 -7.62
C PHE A 100 5.82 23.93 -6.76
N CYS A 101 5.65 25.21 -6.47
CA CYS A 101 4.43 25.72 -5.82
C CYS A 101 3.21 25.32 -6.65
N ARG A 102 2.24 24.62 -6.06
CA ARG A 102 1.05 24.14 -6.79
C ARG A 102 0.14 25.26 -7.30
N GLU A 103 0.25 26.45 -6.74
CA GLU A 103 -0.58 27.60 -7.12
C GLU A 103 -0.01 28.38 -8.31
N CYS A 104 1.32 28.46 -8.45
CA CYS A 104 1.95 29.32 -9.48
C CYS A 104 3.11 28.68 -10.26
N GLY A 105 3.54 27.48 -9.88
CA GLY A 105 4.65 26.79 -10.53
C GLY A 105 6.06 27.26 -10.15
N GLN A 106 6.23 28.20 -9.21
CA GLN A 106 7.56 28.64 -8.76
C GLN A 106 8.39 27.46 -8.22
N ASP A 107 9.61 27.30 -8.73
CA ASP A 107 10.55 26.25 -8.36
C ASP A 107 11.31 26.56 -7.05
N TYR A 108 11.47 25.54 -6.23
CA TYR A 108 12.24 25.54 -4.98
C TYR A 108 13.12 24.29 -4.92
N TYR A 109 14.39 24.46 -4.58
CA TYR A 109 15.31 23.37 -4.28
C TYR A 109 15.00 22.78 -2.90
N VAL A 110 15.05 21.45 -2.77
CA VAL A 110 14.87 20.77 -1.48
C VAL A 110 16.24 20.47 -0.88
N VAL A 111 16.48 20.99 0.32
CA VAL A 111 17.81 21.02 0.94
C VAL A 111 17.78 20.57 2.41
N ARG A 112 18.89 20.01 2.89
CA ARG A 112 19.27 19.91 4.30
C ARG A 112 20.27 21.02 4.58
N TYR A 113 19.95 21.90 5.51
CA TYR A 113 20.83 22.95 5.97
C TYR A 113 21.49 22.52 7.28
N ASP A 114 22.81 22.39 7.26
CA ASP A 114 23.65 22.20 8.43
C ASP A 114 24.27 23.57 8.80
N ALA A 115 23.80 24.12 9.92
CA ALA A 115 24.18 25.44 10.38
C ALA A 115 25.61 25.48 10.95
N ASP A 116 26.10 24.39 11.53
CA ASP A 116 27.42 24.34 12.16
C ASP A 116 28.52 24.25 11.12
N ASN A 117 28.32 23.40 10.11
CA ASN A 117 29.28 23.20 9.02
C ASN A 117 29.06 24.17 7.84
N GLN A 118 28.05 25.05 7.90
CA GLN A 118 27.70 26.03 6.85
C GLN A 118 27.58 25.37 5.46
N ILE A 119 26.90 24.23 5.40
CA ILE A 119 26.77 23.42 4.18
C ILE A 119 25.30 23.08 3.90
N LEU A 120 24.95 23.09 2.61
CA LEU A 120 23.66 22.68 2.09
C LEU A 120 23.79 21.39 1.30
N LEU A 121 23.10 20.35 1.74
CA LEU A 121 23.08 19.05 1.08
C LEU A 121 21.73 18.79 0.42
N PRO A 122 21.68 18.11 -0.74
CA PRO A 122 20.43 17.74 -1.40
C PRO A 122 19.59 16.77 -0.55
N GLN A 123 18.28 17.03 -0.46
CA GLN A 123 17.32 16.15 0.21
C GLN A 123 16.36 15.53 -0.79
N LEU A 124 16.21 14.20 -0.78
CA LEU A 124 15.21 13.56 -1.65
C LEU A 124 13.80 14.00 -1.30
N PRO A 125 12.97 14.37 -2.30
CA PRO A 125 11.57 14.73 -2.05
C PRO A 125 10.75 13.59 -1.43
N THR A 126 11.13 12.34 -1.69
CA THR A 126 10.49 11.15 -1.08
C THR A 126 10.86 10.95 0.39
N ALA A 127 11.97 11.53 0.85
CA ALA A 127 12.42 11.50 2.24
C ALA A 127 12.05 12.79 3.00
N LEU A 128 11.20 13.66 2.43
CA LEU A 128 10.75 14.89 3.09
C LEU A 128 10.15 14.61 4.46
N ASP A 129 9.43 13.50 4.64
CA ASP A 129 8.75 13.12 5.89
C ASP A 129 9.59 12.22 6.81
N ALA A 130 10.84 11.96 6.48
CA ALA A 130 11.78 11.34 7.42
C ALA A 130 12.20 12.38 8.46
N SER A 131 12.13 12.02 9.74
CA SER A 131 12.69 12.84 10.81
C SER A 131 14.21 12.90 10.64
N PRO A 132 14.85 14.09 10.69
CA PRO A 132 16.30 14.17 10.73
C PRO A 132 16.83 13.46 11.99
N ASP A 133 17.92 12.72 11.85
CA ASP A 133 18.58 12.02 12.96
C ASP A 133 19.32 12.97 13.91
N ASP A 134 19.48 14.24 13.53
CA ASP A 134 20.25 15.26 14.24
C ASP A 134 19.45 16.56 14.42
N VAL A 135 19.58 17.22 15.58
CA VAL A 135 18.75 18.38 15.98
C VAL A 135 19.16 19.65 15.21
N ASP A 136 20.42 19.75 14.80
CA ASP A 136 20.99 20.94 14.18
C ASP A 136 20.83 20.97 12.64
N ILE A 137 20.35 19.88 12.05
CA ILE A 137 20.11 19.78 10.61
C ILE A 137 18.66 20.13 10.27
N THR A 138 18.48 21.28 9.62
CA THR A 138 17.15 21.78 9.25
C THR A 138 16.81 21.41 7.79
N ILE A 139 15.75 20.64 7.59
CA ILE A 139 15.19 20.41 6.24
C ILE A 139 14.40 21.64 5.81
N GLY A 140 14.60 22.08 4.56
CA GLY A 140 13.89 23.24 4.03
C GLY A 140 13.91 23.35 2.51
N TYR A 141 13.52 24.53 2.07
CA TYR A 141 13.33 24.91 0.68
C TYR A 141 14.19 26.13 0.38
N LEU A 142 14.86 26.11 -0.76
CA LEU A 142 15.70 27.21 -1.23
C LEU A 142 15.16 27.70 -2.57
N THR A 143 15.17 29.00 -2.85
CA THR A 143 14.92 29.54 -4.20
C THR A 143 16.00 30.57 -4.53
N LEU A 144 16.28 30.77 -5.82
CA LEU A 144 17.22 31.81 -6.25
C LEU A 144 16.63 33.20 -5.94
N ASP A 145 17.49 34.14 -5.58
CA ASP A 145 17.16 35.56 -5.41
C ASP A 145 17.03 36.20 -6.79
N GLU A 146 15.79 36.41 -7.25
CA GLU A 146 15.45 36.98 -8.56
C GLU A 146 14.79 38.35 -8.36
N PRO A 147 14.89 39.27 -9.35
CA PRO A 147 14.19 40.55 -9.28
C PRO A 147 12.69 40.35 -9.04
N GLU A 148 12.12 41.15 -8.15
CA GLU A 148 10.68 41.15 -7.79
C GLU A 148 10.17 39.89 -7.07
N LEU A 149 11.04 38.93 -6.71
CA LEU A 149 10.63 37.72 -6.00
C LEU A 149 10.37 37.96 -4.51
N TRP A 150 11.34 38.57 -3.81
CA TRP A 150 11.27 38.86 -2.38
C TRP A 150 12.38 39.81 -1.96
N ASP A 151 12.03 40.88 -1.24
CA ASP A 151 12.98 41.77 -0.56
C ASP A 151 12.83 41.69 0.97
N GLU A 152 13.85 42.12 1.72
CA GLU A 152 13.79 42.16 3.19
C GLU A 152 12.64 43.05 3.69
N SER A 153 12.26 44.09 2.94
CA SER A 153 11.08 44.93 3.24
C SER A 153 9.74 44.23 3.01
N ASP A 154 9.71 43.11 2.29
CA ASP A 154 8.48 42.33 2.09
C ASP A 154 8.08 41.51 3.31
N GLU A 155 8.94 41.46 4.34
CA GLU A 155 8.58 40.88 5.65
C GLU A 155 7.29 41.48 6.19
N ASP A 156 7.00 42.76 5.90
CA ASP A 156 5.77 43.39 6.33
C ASP A 156 4.51 42.81 5.68
N LYS A 157 4.63 42.19 4.49
CA LYS A 157 3.53 41.52 3.77
C LYS A 157 3.17 40.17 4.39
N LEU A 158 4.02 39.60 5.26
CA LEU A 158 3.72 38.34 5.96
C LEU A 158 2.48 38.47 6.86
N PRO A 159 1.78 37.36 7.15
CA PRO A 159 0.57 37.43 7.96
C PRO A 159 0.83 38.04 9.34
N ASP A 160 0.00 39.00 9.78
CA ASP A 160 0.09 39.58 11.13
C ASP A 160 0.04 38.54 12.25
N THR A 161 -0.55 37.38 11.99
CA THR A 161 -0.58 36.26 12.93
C THR A 161 0.80 35.73 13.30
N TRP A 162 1.83 36.01 12.51
CA TRP A 162 3.22 35.64 12.76
C TRP A 162 3.91 36.59 13.73
N PHE A 163 3.37 37.80 13.94
CA PHE A 163 3.97 38.85 14.75
C PHE A 163 3.18 39.10 16.05
N LYS A 164 3.86 39.67 17.03
CA LYS A 164 3.27 40.26 18.25
C LYS A 164 3.72 41.72 18.31
N GLU A 165 2.79 42.61 18.64
CA GLU A 165 3.13 44.00 18.94
C GLU A 165 3.21 44.19 20.45
N THR A 166 4.32 44.76 20.92
CA THR A 166 4.47 45.16 22.32
C THR A 166 4.86 46.62 22.40
N LYS A 167 4.36 47.33 23.42
CA LYS A 167 4.67 48.76 23.64
C LYS A 167 6.16 49.07 23.76
N LYS A 168 7.01 48.08 24.08
CA LYS A 168 8.48 48.24 24.25
C LYS A 168 9.32 47.83 23.03
N LYS A 169 8.92 46.82 22.26
CA LYS A 169 9.72 46.26 21.15
C LYS A 169 9.08 46.44 19.76
N GLY A 170 7.91 47.08 19.67
CA GLY A 170 7.16 47.18 18.41
C GLY A 170 6.68 45.82 17.90
N ARG A 171 6.46 45.72 16.59
CA ARG A 171 6.11 44.50 15.85
C ARG A 171 7.33 43.59 15.79
N HIS A 172 7.27 42.43 16.43
CA HIS A 172 8.33 41.42 16.40
C HIS A 172 7.75 40.03 16.15
N PRO A 173 8.47 39.14 15.46
CA PRO A 173 7.98 37.81 15.16
C PRO A 173 7.82 36.95 16.42
N LYS A 174 6.79 36.11 16.43
CA LYS A 174 6.59 35.09 17.47
C LYS A 174 7.66 34.02 17.33
N ASP A 175 8.15 33.49 18.45
CA ASP A 175 9.17 32.43 18.48
C ASP A 175 8.82 31.24 17.57
N GLU A 176 7.54 30.86 17.53
CA GLU A 176 7.04 29.76 16.69
C GLU A 176 7.03 30.04 15.16
N TYR A 177 7.12 31.31 14.74
CA TYR A 177 7.13 31.73 13.32
C TYR A 177 8.46 32.36 12.89
N ALA A 178 9.29 32.81 13.85
CA ALA A 178 10.56 33.49 13.58
C ALA A 178 11.50 32.65 12.69
N ALA A 179 11.49 31.33 12.83
CA ALA A 179 12.29 30.44 11.97
C ALA A 179 11.81 30.43 10.50
N PHE A 180 10.53 30.70 10.25
CA PHE A 180 9.90 30.58 8.93
C PHE A 180 9.96 31.87 8.09
N ILE A 181 10.49 32.96 8.65
CA ILE A 181 10.77 34.16 7.88
C ILE A 181 11.91 33.85 6.89
N PRO A 182 11.74 34.14 5.58
CA PRO A 182 12.75 33.82 4.57
C PRO A 182 14.12 34.39 4.92
N ARG A 183 15.16 33.55 4.88
CA ARG A 183 16.54 33.93 5.20
C ARG A 183 17.38 34.02 3.94
N LYS A 184 18.11 35.11 3.79
CA LYS A 184 19.04 35.27 2.67
C LYS A 184 20.32 34.47 2.93
N LEU A 185 20.67 33.59 2.02
CA LEU A 185 21.90 32.79 2.02
C LEU A 185 22.64 33.01 0.70
N ARG A 186 23.98 32.92 0.73
CA ARG A 186 24.80 32.90 -0.48
C ARG A 186 25.52 31.57 -0.61
N VAL A 187 25.24 30.86 -1.69
CA VAL A 187 25.55 29.43 -1.82
C VAL A 187 26.41 29.18 -3.05
N LYS A 188 27.50 28.41 -2.88
CA LYS A 188 28.34 27.95 -3.99
C LYS A 188 27.74 26.70 -4.67
N PRO A 189 28.12 26.38 -5.91
CA PRO A 189 27.61 25.19 -6.61
C PRO A 189 27.89 23.84 -5.90
N ASN A 190 28.88 23.79 -5.00
CA ASN A 190 29.20 22.62 -4.18
C ASN A 190 28.41 22.56 -2.86
N GLY A 191 27.47 23.48 -2.64
CA GLY A 191 26.63 23.54 -1.44
C GLY A 191 27.21 24.29 -0.25
N THR A 192 28.46 24.75 -0.31
CA THR A 192 29.04 25.55 0.79
C THR A 192 28.46 26.96 0.82
N ILE A 193 28.17 27.45 2.01
CA ILE A 193 27.70 28.82 2.24
C ILE A 193 28.92 29.73 2.37
N THR A 194 28.85 30.91 1.74
CA THR A 194 29.97 31.87 1.77
C THR A 194 29.49 33.30 2.01
N ASN A 195 30.31 34.07 2.70
CA ASN A 195 30.11 35.50 2.91
C ASN A 195 30.81 36.34 1.82
N SER A 196 31.57 35.72 0.90
CA SER A 196 32.24 36.42 -0.19
C SER A 196 31.22 37.02 -1.16
N VAL A 197 31.48 38.24 -1.65
CA VAL A 197 30.61 38.90 -2.63
C VAL A 197 30.84 38.39 -4.05
N PHE A 198 32.01 37.79 -4.32
CA PHE A 198 32.44 37.37 -5.64
C PHE A 198 32.20 35.88 -5.92
N GLU A 199 31.76 35.11 -4.93
CA GLU A 199 31.60 33.66 -5.03
C GLU A 199 30.19 33.25 -4.58
N GLY A 200 29.51 32.42 -5.37
CA GLY A 200 28.17 31.89 -5.06
C GLY A 200 27.01 32.75 -5.54
N VAL A 201 25.79 32.22 -5.39
CA VAL A 201 24.53 32.84 -5.82
C VAL A 201 23.68 33.17 -4.60
N ASN A 202 22.99 34.31 -4.64
CA ASN A 202 22.03 34.68 -3.60
C ASN A 202 20.78 33.80 -3.69
N CYS A 203 20.32 33.33 -2.54
CA CYS A 203 19.17 32.48 -2.41
C CYS A 203 18.36 32.83 -1.16
N TRP A 204 17.08 32.48 -1.17
CA TRP A 204 16.18 32.58 -0.03
C TRP A 204 15.86 31.19 0.52
N PHE A 205 16.13 30.98 1.81
CA PHE A 205 15.88 29.73 2.52
C PHE A 205 14.63 29.83 3.41
N ILE A 206 13.79 28.80 3.35
CA ILE A 206 12.56 28.66 4.14
C ILE A 206 12.55 27.24 4.75
N PRO A 207 12.50 27.07 6.07
CA PRO A 207 12.48 25.73 6.68
C PRO A 207 11.14 25.01 6.46
N LYS A 208 11.16 23.68 6.56
CA LYS A 208 9.95 22.83 6.60
C LYS A 208 9.19 23.04 7.92
N PRO A 209 7.84 23.04 7.94
CA PRO A 209 6.90 22.97 6.82
C PRO A 209 6.90 24.20 5.91
N PHE A 210 6.65 24.03 4.61
CA PHE A 210 6.50 25.15 3.67
C PHE A 210 5.27 25.97 4.05
N LEU A 211 5.46 27.24 4.41
CA LEU A 211 4.36 28.11 4.85
C LEU A 211 3.99 29.18 3.84
N THR A 212 4.93 29.67 3.04
CA THR A 212 4.70 30.80 2.15
C THR A 212 5.44 30.63 0.83
N CYS A 213 4.75 30.90 -0.29
CA CYS A 213 5.41 31.04 -1.58
C CYS A 213 5.82 32.49 -1.78
N LEU A 214 7.10 32.75 -2.07
CA LEU A 214 7.62 34.09 -2.29
C LEU A 214 7.08 34.72 -3.59
N ASN A 215 6.85 33.91 -4.63
CA ASN A 215 6.34 34.40 -5.91
C ASN A 215 4.84 34.77 -5.90
N CYS A 216 3.94 33.84 -5.56
CA CYS A 216 2.49 34.10 -5.62
C CYS A 216 1.87 34.54 -4.29
N GLY A 217 2.67 34.56 -3.21
CA GLY A 217 2.23 34.95 -1.89
C GLY A 217 1.22 34.01 -1.23
N ILE A 218 1.01 32.78 -1.71
CA ILE A 218 0.10 31.83 -1.01
C ILE A 218 0.67 31.51 0.38
N VAL A 219 -0.21 31.46 1.39
CA VAL A 219 0.10 31.15 2.79
C VAL A 219 -0.61 29.86 3.20
N HIS A 220 0.14 28.91 3.74
CA HIS A 220 -0.34 27.60 4.17
C HIS A 220 -0.36 27.45 5.70
N ASP A 221 -1.18 26.52 6.19
CA ASP A 221 -1.21 26.11 7.59
C ASP A 221 -0.11 25.06 7.86
N LYS A 222 0.48 25.09 9.07
CA LYS A 222 1.45 24.08 9.55
C LYS A 222 0.89 22.66 9.46
N ARG A 223 -0.42 22.47 9.65
CA ARG A 223 -1.07 21.14 9.61
C ARG A 223 -1.27 20.57 8.21
N LYS A 224 -1.22 21.40 7.17
CA LYS A 224 -1.41 20.94 5.79
C LYS A 224 -0.17 20.16 5.36
N ASN A 225 -0.35 18.97 4.78
CA ASN A 225 0.75 18.16 4.26
C ASN A 225 1.52 18.91 3.15
N GLU A 226 2.83 18.70 3.05
CA GLU A 226 3.72 19.29 2.02
C GLU A 226 3.33 18.86 0.60
N PHE A 227 2.93 17.60 0.41
CA PHE A 227 2.38 17.14 -0.88
C PHE A 227 1.20 18.02 -1.34
N ALA A 228 0.53 18.65 -0.38
CA ALA A 228 -0.60 19.52 -0.63
C ALA A 228 -0.29 20.99 -0.92
N LYS A 229 0.99 21.35 -0.90
CA LYS A 229 1.50 22.71 -1.13
C LYS A 229 2.42 22.75 -2.34
N LEU A 230 3.23 21.70 -2.47
CA LEU A 230 4.28 21.58 -3.46
C LEU A 230 4.02 20.35 -4.35
N SER A 231 4.50 20.42 -5.58
CA SER A 231 4.39 19.36 -6.59
C SER A 231 5.75 19.08 -7.20
N ARG A 232 5.93 17.87 -7.72
CA ARG A 232 7.05 17.55 -8.62
C ARG A 232 6.56 17.63 -10.07
N LEU A 233 7.48 17.49 -11.03
CA LEU A 233 7.16 17.50 -12.46
C LEU A 233 6.02 16.52 -12.79
N SER A 234 6.04 15.32 -12.19
CA SER A 234 4.85 14.49 -12.04
C SER A 234 4.60 14.19 -10.57
N SER A 235 3.33 14.26 -10.19
CA SER A 235 2.86 13.92 -8.85
C SER A 235 1.81 12.82 -8.91
N GLU A 236 1.69 12.12 -10.04
CA GLU A 236 0.75 11.00 -10.20
C GLU A 236 1.16 9.85 -9.29
N GLY A 237 0.19 9.21 -8.64
CA GLY A 237 0.46 7.98 -7.90
C GLY A 237 0.39 6.76 -8.80
N ARG A 238 1.01 5.66 -8.34
CA ARG A 238 1.14 4.43 -9.12
C ARG A 238 -0.22 3.78 -9.40
N SER A 239 -1.17 3.90 -8.48
CA SER A 239 -2.49 3.27 -8.61
C SER A 239 -3.38 4.04 -9.59
N THR A 240 -3.37 5.37 -9.54
CA THR A 240 -4.00 6.21 -10.56
C THR A 240 -3.41 6.00 -11.95
N ALA A 241 -2.08 6.00 -12.10
CA ALA A 241 -1.43 5.75 -13.38
C ALA A 241 -1.83 4.39 -13.97
N THR A 242 -1.82 3.34 -13.15
CA THR A 242 -2.25 1.99 -13.56
C THR A 242 -3.72 1.96 -13.96
N THR A 243 -4.61 2.60 -13.20
CA THR A 243 -6.05 2.68 -13.52
C THR A 243 -6.29 3.42 -14.83
N LEU A 244 -5.66 4.59 -15.04
CA LEU A 244 -5.82 5.38 -16.27
C LEU A 244 -5.24 4.66 -17.49
N LEU A 245 -4.06 4.03 -17.38
CA LEU A 245 -3.48 3.23 -18.47
C LEU A 245 -4.37 2.04 -18.82
N SER A 246 -4.92 1.35 -17.81
CA SER A 246 -5.85 0.23 -18.02
C SER A 246 -7.16 0.68 -18.66
N LEU A 247 -7.79 1.73 -18.13
CA LEU A 247 -9.05 2.28 -18.66
C LEU A 247 -8.90 2.81 -20.08
N SER A 248 -7.85 3.60 -20.33
CA SER A 248 -7.61 4.18 -21.66
C SER A 248 -7.33 3.09 -22.70
N SER A 249 -6.51 2.09 -22.36
CA SER A 249 -6.22 0.95 -23.24
C SER A 249 -7.49 0.16 -23.54
N THR A 250 -8.24 -0.25 -22.51
CA THR A 250 -9.46 -1.05 -22.69
C THR A 250 -10.56 -0.28 -23.40
N SER A 251 -10.75 1.02 -23.10
CA SER A 251 -11.69 1.88 -23.82
C SER A 251 -11.34 1.98 -25.31
N ARG A 252 -10.06 2.17 -25.66
CA ARG A 252 -9.60 2.19 -27.05
C ARG A 252 -9.81 0.85 -27.77
N LEU A 253 -9.58 -0.27 -27.08
CA LEU A 253 -9.85 -1.60 -27.64
C LEU A 253 -11.35 -1.78 -27.92
N LYS A 254 -12.23 -1.42 -26.98
CA LYS A 254 -13.69 -1.52 -27.14
C LYS A 254 -14.23 -0.63 -28.26
N LEU A 255 -13.60 0.51 -28.51
CA LEU A 255 -13.96 1.42 -29.61
C LEU A 255 -13.41 0.97 -30.98
N SER A 256 -12.47 0.03 -31.02
CA SER A 256 -11.84 -0.42 -32.26
C SER A 256 -12.65 -1.53 -32.91
N PRO A 257 -13.18 -1.35 -34.14
CA PRO A 257 -13.94 -2.38 -34.83
C PRO A 257 -13.08 -3.58 -35.27
N ALA A 258 -11.75 -3.43 -35.28
CA ALA A 258 -10.82 -4.50 -35.63
C ALA A 258 -10.60 -5.52 -34.49
N ILE A 259 -10.98 -5.15 -33.26
CA ILE A 259 -10.81 -5.98 -32.07
C ILE A 259 -12.17 -6.58 -31.69
N LYS A 260 -12.19 -7.90 -31.48
CA LYS A 260 -13.41 -8.57 -31.01
C LYS A 260 -13.77 -8.10 -29.60
N PRO A 261 -15.06 -7.99 -29.23
CA PRO A 261 -15.48 -7.59 -27.89
C PRO A 261 -14.81 -8.41 -26.77
N GLU A 262 -14.65 -9.72 -26.98
CA GLU A 262 -14.04 -10.63 -26.00
C GLU A 262 -12.54 -10.37 -25.82
N ALA A 263 -11.87 -9.76 -26.80
CA ALA A 263 -10.44 -9.40 -26.77
C ALA A 263 -10.19 -7.99 -26.21
N ALA A 264 -11.24 -7.19 -26.00
CA ALA A 264 -11.15 -5.82 -25.49
C ALA A 264 -11.01 -5.78 -23.97
N LYS A 265 -9.90 -6.32 -23.48
CA LYS A 265 -9.56 -6.51 -22.06
C LYS A 265 -8.06 -6.38 -21.82
N ILE A 266 -7.68 -6.14 -20.58
CA ILE A 266 -6.27 -5.97 -20.18
C ILE A 266 -5.88 -6.89 -19.02
N LEU A 267 -4.71 -7.51 -19.12
CA LEU A 267 -4.10 -8.27 -18.03
C LEU A 267 -2.99 -7.42 -17.42
N SER A 268 -3.09 -7.11 -16.13
CA SER A 268 -2.15 -6.25 -15.43
C SER A 268 -1.38 -7.02 -14.34
N PHE A 269 -0.07 -7.18 -14.50
CA PHE A 269 0.79 -7.86 -13.52
C PHE A 269 1.31 -6.90 -12.45
N THR A 270 1.44 -7.42 -11.23
CA THR A 270 2.10 -6.80 -10.09
C THR A 270 2.85 -7.88 -9.30
N ASP A 271 4.02 -7.57 -8.74
CA ASP A 271 4.79 -8.56 -7.96
C ASP A 271 4.17 -8.82 -6.59
N ASN A 272 3.41 -7.84 -6.07
CA ASN A 272 2.77 -7.95 -4.77
C ASN A 272 1.28 -8.28 -4.92
N ARG A 273 0.85 -9.32 -4.20
CA ARG A 273 -0.53 -9.81 -4.18
C ARG A 273 -1.51 -8.80 -3.57
N GLN A 274 -1.13 -8.12 -2.50
CA GLN A 274 -1.96 -7.08 -1.88
C GLN A 274 -2.09 -5.84 -2.77
N ASP A 275 -1.04 -5.50 -3.52
CA ASP A 275 -1.10 -4.44 -4.52
C ASP A 275 -2.10 -4.77 -5.66
N ALA A 276 -2.32 -6.05 -5.97
CA ALA A 276 -3.35 -6.47 -6.93
C ALA A 276 -4.77 -6.19 -6.40
N SER A 277 -5.00 -6.49 -5.12
CA SER A 277 -6.26 -6.19 -4.44
C SER A 277 -6.51 -4.69 -4.33
N LEU A 278 -5.48 -3.92 -3.96
CA LEU A 278 -5.47 -2.45 -3.97
C LEU A 278 -5.87 -1.92 -5.36
N GLN A 279 -5.21 -2.41 -6.40
CA GLN A 279 -5.46 -1.93 -7.75
C GLN A 279 -6.87 -2.27 -8.24
N ALA A 280 -7.41 -3.45 -7.91
CA ALA A 280 -8.77 -3.84 -8.25
C ALA A 280 -9.81 -2.94 -7.54
N GLY A 281 -9.65 -2.71 -6.24
CA GLY A 281 -10.52 -1.81 -5.47
C GLY A 281 -10.46 -0.37 -5.98
N HIS A 282 -9.25 0.14 -6.19
CA HIS A 282 -8.99 1.48 -6.74
C HIS A 282 -9.63 1.66 -8.12
N PHE A 283 -9.47 0.67 -9.02
CA PHE A 283 -10.05 0.69 -10.37
C PHE A 283 -11.58 0.77 -10.32
N ASN A 284 -12.22 -0.10 -9.52
CA ASN A 284 -13.68 -0.15 -9.44
C ASN A 284 -14.26 1.12 -8.80
N ASP A 285 -13.66 1.61 -7.72
CA ASP A 285 -14.08 2.87 -7.09
C ASP A 285 -13.91 4.07 -8.02
N PHE A 286 -12.81 4.12 -8.77
CA PHE A 286 -12.58 5.18 -9.77
C PHE A 286 -13.66 5.14 -10.86
N VAL A 287 -14.00 3.97 -11.39
CA VAL A 287 -15.07 3.80 -12.40
C VAL A 287 -16.41 4.28 -11.86
N GLN A 288 -16.80 3.82 -10.66
CA GLN A 288 -18.09 4.17 -10.06
C GLN A 288 -18.23 5.65 -9.76
N THR A 289 -17.23 6.25 -9.11
CA THR A 289 -17.25 7.68 -8.79
C THR A 289 -17.24 8.53 -10.05
N SER A 290 -16.49 8.11 -11.08
CA SER A 290 -16.49 8.79 -12.38
C SER A 290 -17.83 8.70 -13.09
N PHE A 291 -18.48 7.53 -13.04
CA PHE A 291 -19.79 7.32 -13.63
C PHE A 291 -20.90 8.10 -12.91
N LEU A 292 -20.87 8.17 -11.57
CA LEU A 292 -21.77 8.99 -10.76
C LEU A 292 -21.65 10.47 -11.16
N ARG A 293 -20.42 11.00 -11.24
CA ARG A 293 -20.17 12.39 -11.63
C ARG A 293 -20.57 12.70 -13.07
N ALA A 294 -20.29 11.79 -14.00
CA ALA A 294 -20.72 11.94 -15.38
C ALA A 294 -22.25 11.95 -15.52
N SER A 295 -22.94 11.11 -14.73
CA SER A 295 -24.39 11.04 -14.67
C SER A 295 -25.00 12.32 -14.08
N LEU A 296 -24.38 12.87 -13.01
CA LEU A 296 -24.74 14.19 -12.49
C LEU A 296 -24.55 15.29 -13.54
N TYR A 297 -23.41 15.31 -14.22
CA TYR A 297 -23.17 16.31 -15.27
C TYR A 297 -24.18 16.20 -16.42
N LYS A 298 -24.52 14.99 -16.87
CA LYS A 298 -25.52 14.77 -17.92
C LYS A 298 -26.93 15.21 -17.47
N ALA A 299 -27.30 14.95 -16.21
CA ALA A 299 -28.55 15.43 -15.62
C ALA A 299 -28.62 16.95 -15.63
N LEU A 300 -27.51 17.60 -15.25
CA LEU A 300 -27.36 19.06 -15.30
C LEU A 300 -27.41 19.60 -16.73
N GLN A 301 -26.85 18.91 -17.72
CA GLN A 301 -26.96 19.33 -19.13
C GLN A 301 -28.40 19.30 -19.65
N GLN A 302 -29.25 18.40 -19.15
CA GLN A 302 -30.65 18.32 -19.59
C GLN A 302 -31.56 19.33 -18.90
N LYS A 303 -31.35 19.58 -17.59
CA LYS A 303 -32.22 20.45 -16.78
C LYS A 303 -31.65 21.84 -16.52
N THR A 304 -30.38 22.08 -16.86
CA THR A 304 -29.55 23.28 -16.53
C THR A 304 -29.35 23.54 -15.04
N GLU A 305 -30.41 23.38 -14.25
CA GLU A 305 -30.45 23.56 -12.81
C GLU A 305 -31.22 22.40 -12.17
N LEU A 306 -30.73 21.91 -11.03
CA LEU A 306 -31.38 20.89 -10.23
C LEU A 306 -31.51 21.37 -8.80
N THR A 307 -32.67 21.14 -8.20
CA THR A 307 -32.92 21.32 -6.77
C THR A 307 -32.84 19.98 -6.05
N HIS A 308 -32.80 19.98 -4.72
CA HIS A 308 -32.68 18.75 -3.92
C HIS A 308 -33.76 17.70 -4.26
N SER A 309 -34.99 18.14 -4.56
CA SER A 309 -36.12 17.24 -4.81
C SER A 309 -36.03 16.51 -6.16
N GLN A 310 -35.31 17.09 -7.12
CA GLN A 310 -35.10 16.55 -8.46
C GLN A 310 -33.78 15.80 -8.60
N LEU A 311 -32.78 16.18 -7.79
CA LEU A 311 -31.37 15.78 -7.91
C LEU A 311 -31.20 14.26 -8.08
N ALA A 312 -31.54 13.46 -7.06
CA ALA A 312 -31.31 12.02 -7.11
C ALA A 312 -32.14 11.32 -8.20
N GLY A 313 -33.36 11.80 -8.43
CA GLY A 313 -34.26 11.24 -9.43
C GLY A 313 -33.77 11.42 -10.86
N GLU A 314 -33.30 12.63 -11.20
CA GLU A 314 -32.75 12.91 -12.52
C GLU A 314 -31.41 12.18 -12.72
N VAL A 315 -30.54 12.15 -11.71
CA VAL A 315 -29.26 11.43 -11.80
C VAL A 315 -29.48 9.93 -12.05
N VAL A 316 -30.35 9.27 -11.28
CA VAL A 316 -30.68 7.84 -11.48
C VAL A 316 -31.27 7.59 -12.87
N THR A 317 -32.08 8.53 -13.38
CA THR A 317 -32.63 8.46 -14.74
C THR A 317 -31.53 8.50 -15.80
N GLN A 318 -30.54 9.39 -15.64
CA GLN A 318 -29.40 9.50 -16.56
C GLN A 318 -28.40 8.35 -16.45
N MET A 319 -28.30 7.71 -15.27
CA MET A 319 -27.51 6.50 -15.08
C MET A 319 -28.06 5.33 -15.92
N ASN A 320 -29.38 5.28 -16.15
CA ASN A 320 -30.04 4.29 -17.02
C ASN A 320 -29.62 2.83 -16.72
N MET A 321 -29.50 2.49 -15.44
CA MET A 321 -29.13 1.16 -14.98
C MET A 321 -30.35 0.28 -14.76
N SER A 322 -30.21 -1.01 -15.06
CA SER A 322 -31.22 -2.02 -14.78
C SER A 322 -31.08 -2.55 -13.35
N GLN A 323 -32.10 -3.23 -12.83
CA GLN A 323 -31.98 -3.91 -11.52
C GLN A 323 -30.92 -5.00 -11.51
N GLU A 324 -30.59 -5.58 -12.68
CA GLU A 324 -29.54 -6.58 -12.79
C GLU A 324 -28.17 -6.01 -12.42
N ASP A 325 -27.97 -4.71 -12.56
CA ASP A 325 -26.68 -4.08 -12.31
C ASP A 325 -26.42 -3.81 -10.82
N TYR A 326 -27.47 -3.54 -10.03
CA TYR A 326 -27.32 -3.07 -8.65
C TYR A 326 -28.09 -3.88 -7.60
N ALA A 327 -29.12 -4.66 -7.95
CA ALA A 327 -29.94 -5.37 -6.97
C ALA A 327 -29.36 -6.75 -6.62
N LYS A 328 -29.47 -7.17 -5.35
CA LYS A 328 -29.14 -8.53 -4.90
C LYS A 328 -30.12 -9.56 -5.47
N GLN A 329 -31.39 -9.22 -5.45
CA GLN A 329 -32.46 -10.04 -6.00
C GLN A 329 -33.33 -9.16 -6.89
N THR A 330 -33.26 -9.42 -8.20
CA THR A 330 -34.01 -8.68 -9.21
C THR A 330 -35.50 -8.93 -9.08
N ALA A 331 -36.31 -7.89 -9.21
CA ALA A 331 -37.77 -8.00 -9.17
C ALA A 331 -38.38 -7.19 -10.31
N ASN A 332 -39.18 -7.85 -11.15
CA ASN A 332 -39.80 -7.21 -12.31
C ASN A 332 -41.07 -6.42 -11.95
N PHE A 333 -41.72 -6.75 -10.82
CA PHE A 333 -42.97 -6.15 -10.39
C PHE A 333 -43.14 -6.20 -8.86
N GLY A 334 -44.12 -5.46 -8.35
CA GLY A 334 -44.54 -5.52 -6.96
C GLY A 334 -43.64 -4.74 -5.97
N PRO A 335 -43.68 -5.09 -4.67
CA PRO A 335 -42.94 -4.36 -3.62
C PRO A 335 -41.42 -4.57 -3.71
N GLY A 336 -40.96 -5.69 -4.26
CA GLY A 336 -39.52 -5.94 -4.46
C GLY A 336 -38.89 -4.95 -5.43
N LYS A 337 -39.56 -4.67 -6.56
CA LYS A 337 -39.11 -3.71 -7.57
C LYS A 337 -38.90 -2.33 -6.96
N ARG A 338 -39.94 -1.81 -6.28
CA ARG A 338 -39.94 -0.50 -5.62
C ARG A 338 -38.86 -0.41 -4.54
N ARG A 339 -38.76 -1.43 -3.68
CA ARG A 339 -37.72 -1.48 -2.63
C ARG A 339 -36.31 -1.35 -3.19
N ASN A 340 -36.01 -2.06 -4.28
CA ASN A 340 -34.70 -2.00 -4.92
C ASN A 340 -34.42 -0.60 -5.51
N GLU A 341 -35.39 -0.03 -6.23
CA GLU A 341 -35.28 1.30 -6.83
C GLU A 341 -35.16 2.42 -5.78
N ASP A 342 -35.95 2.35 -4.70
CA ASP A 342 -35.94 3.33 -3.61
C ASP A 342 -34.62 3.27 -2.82
N ALA A 343 -34.12 2.06 -2.53
CA ALA A 343 -32.83 1.87 -1.86
C ALA A 343 -31.68 2.39 -2.73
N PHE A 344 -31.72 2.14 -4.05
CA PHE A 344 -30.71 2.64 -4.98
C PHE A 344 -30.76 4.16 -5.11
N ARG A 345 -31.95 4.77 -5.25
CA ARG A 345 -32.09 6.23 -5.27
C ARG A 345 -31.56 6.87 -4.00
N SER A 346 -31.87 6.31 -2.83
CA SER A 346 -31.40 6.84 -1.55
C SER A 346 -29.88 6.71 -1.39
N LEU A 347 -29.29 5.61 -1.89
CA LEU A 347 -27.84 5.44 -1.96
C LEU A 347 -27.18 6.52 -2.83
N ILE A 348 -27.72 6.76 -4.04
CA ILE A 348 -27.19 7.78 -4.95
C ILE A 348 -27.32 9.18 -4.33
N GLU A 349 -28.45 9.49 -3.70
CA GLU A 349 -28.65 10.76 -3.01
C GLU A 349 -27.61 10.97 -1.89
N TYR A 350 -27.38 9.94 -1.07
CA TYR A 350 -26.32 9.97 -0.04
C TYR A 350 -24.94 10.25 -0.66
N ARG A 351 -24.56 9.52 -1.72
CA ARG A 351 -23.25 9.68 -2.38
C ARG A 351 -23.09 11.05 -3.04
N LEU A 352 -24.16 11.64 -3.57
CA LEU A 352 -24.14 13.00 -4.13
C LEU A 352 -23.90 14.06 -3.05
N TYR A 353 -24.55 13.95 -1.89
CA TYR A 353 -24.25 14.85 -0.77
C TYR A 353 -22.85 14.63 -0.20
N GLU A 354 -22.39 13.38 -0.13
CA GLU A 354 -21.03 13.06 0.27
C GLU A 354 -19.97 13.70 -0.67
N ASP A 355 -20.25 13.80 -1.98
CA ASP A 355 -19.35 14.45 -2.96
C ASP A 355 -19.28 15.99 -2.83
N LEU A 356 -20.23 16.63 -2.11
CA LEU A 356 -20.17 18.06 -1.76
C LEU A 356 -19.12 18.36 -0.69
N ARG A 357 -18.70 17.34 0.07
CA ARG A 357 -17.68 17.49 1.08
C ARG A 357 -16.41 18.00 0.44
N ARG A 358 -15.73 18.90 1.16
CA ARG A 358 -14.38 19.30 0.76
C ARG A 358 -13.40 18.14 0.94
N GLY A 359 -13.05 17.50 -0.16
CA GLY A 359 -11.90 16.61 -0.28
C GLY A 359 -10.80 17.27 -1.11
N TRP A 360 -9.55 17.19 -0.68
CA TRP A 360 -8.41 17.62 -1.50
C TRP A 360 -8.07 16.50 -2.50
N ARG A 361 -8.96 16.27 -3.48
CA ARG A 361 -8.87 15.18 -4.46
C ARG A 361 -8.10 15.63 -5.70
N ILE A 362 -6.76 15.61 -5.63
CA ILE A 362 -5.93 15.96 -6.81
C ILE A 362 -6.11 14.94 -7.93
N VAL A 363 -6.20 13.66 -7.55
CA VAL A 363 -6.16 12.52 -8.46
C VAL A 363 -7.54 12.19 -9.06
N GLN A 364 -8.61 12.77 -8.51
CA GLN A 364 -9.95 12.67 -9.03
C GLN A 364 -10.81 13.89 -8.60
N PRO A 365 -10.56 15.09 -9.17
CA PRO A 365 -11.28 16.31 -8.80
C PRO A 365 -12.78 16.20 -9.04
N ASN A 366 -13.60 16.81 -8.17
CA ASN A 366 -15.06 16.80 -8.33
C ASN A 366 -15.52 17.74 -9.47
N LEU A 367 -16.81 17.74 -9.78
CA LEU A 367 -17.35 18.57 -10.87
C LEU A 367 -17.18 20.08 -10.62
N GLU A 368 -17.23 20.54 -9.37
CA GLU A 368 -16.95 21.95 -9.03
C GLU A 368 -15.50 22.33 -9.38
N GLN A 369 -14.55 21.47 -9.02
CA GLN A 369 -13.13 21.65 -9.34
C GLN A 369 -12.82 21.52 -10.84
N CYS A 370 -13.68 20.81 -11.58
CA CYS A 370 -13.59 20.69 -13.03
C CYS A 370 -14.32 21.82 -13.79
N GLY A 371 -14.87 22.81 -13.08
CA GLY A 371 -15.66 23.88 -13.69
C GLY A 371 -16.90 23.38 -14.45
N LEU A 372 -17.43 22.22 -14.07
CA LEU A 372 -18.60 21.57 -14.69
C LEU A 372 -19.88 21.75 -13.86
N LEU A 373 -19.74 22.12 -12.59
CA LEU A 373 -20.82 22.32 -11.62
C LEU A 373 -20.53 23.56 -10.80
N GLN A 374 -21.54 24.39 -10.60
CA GLN A 374 -21.50 25.44 -9.58
C GLN A 374 -22.67 25.22 -8.62
N ILE A 375 -22.39 25.29 -7.32
CA ILE A 375 -23.44 25.30 -6.30
C ILE A 375 -23.82 26.74 -6.01
N GLU A 376 -25.05 27.09 -6.35
CA GLU A 376 -25.69 28.36 -6.01
C GLU A 376 -26.72 28.15 -4.90
N TYR A 377 -27.27 29.25 -4.39
CA TYR A 377 -28.31 29.24 -3.38
C TYR A 377 -29.50 30.02 -3.94
N ILE A 378 -30.69 29.43 -3.86
CA ILE A 378 -31.93 29.96 -4.45
C ILE A 378 -32.12 31.41 -3.99
N GLU A 379 -32.30 32.34 -4.93
CA GLU A 379 -32.62 33.77 -4.68
C GLU A 379 -31.61 34.54 -3.80
N LEU A 380 -30.39 34.02 -3.60
CA LEU A 380 -29.45 34.60 -2.61
C LEU A 380 -29.07 36.06 -2.89
N LYS A 381 -28.93 36.44 -4.17
CA LYS A 381 -28.62 37.84 -4.55
C LYS A 381 -29.76 38.79 -4.18
N GLU A 382 -31.00 38.36 -4.35
CA GLU A 382 -32.19 39.14 -4.04
C GLU A 382 -32.33 39.32 -2.53
N VAL A 383 -32.12 38.25 -1.75
CA VAL A 383 -32.08 38.31 -0.29
C VAL A 383 -30.99 39.25 0.22
N CYS A 384 -29.80 39.26 -0.39
CA CYS A 384 -28.72 40.18 -0.01
C CYS A 384 -29.06 41.65 -0.34
N ALA A 385 -29.92 41.90 -1.33
CA ALA A 385 -30.42 43.22 -1.69
C ALA A 385 -31.63 43.68 -0.85
N ALA A 386 -32.36 42.76 -0.22
CA ALA A 386 -33.57 43.06 0.56
C ALA A 386 -33.25 43.82 1.87
N THR A 387 -33.34 45.16 1.82
CA THR A 387 -33.01 46.03 2.96
C THR A 387 -33.80 45.73 4.23
N GLU A 388 -35.08 45.38 4.11
CA GLU A 388 -35.99 45.11 5.24
C GLU A 388 -35.46 43.97 6.16
N LEU A 389 -34.97 42.88 5.57
CA LEU A 389 -34.42 41.74 6.30
C LEU A 389 -33.18 42.15 7.13
N TRP A 390 -32.29 42.93 6.52
CA TRP A 390 -31.02 43.34 7.13
C TRP A 390 -31.20 44.49 8.15
N GLU A 391 -32.31 45.23 8.06
CA GLU A 391 -32.72 46.20 9.08
C GLU A 391 -33.34 45.51 10.31
N GLN A 392 -34.10 44.42 10.13
CA GLN A 392 -34.65 43.62 11.22
C GLN A 392 -33.55 42.94 12.06
N TYR A 393 -32.55 42.34 11.40
CA TYR A 393 -31.38 41.73 12.06
C TYR A 393 -30.20 42.69 12.05
N ARG A 394 -30.40 43.85 12.66
CA ARG A 394 -29.47 44.98 12.56
C ARG A 394 -28.12 44.69 13.20
N HIS A 395 -27.06 44.86 12.41
CA HIS A 395 -25.69 45.02 12.90
C HIS A 395 -25.04 46.19 12.16
N PRO A 396 -24.24 47.07 12.82
CA PRO A 396 -23.69 48.27 12.20
C PRO A 396 -22.99 48.02 10.85
N ILE A 397 -22.27 46.90 10.76
CA ILE A 397 -21.54 46.50 9.55
C ILE A 397 -22.47 46.03 8.43
N ILE A 398 -23.49 45.24 8.76
CA ILE A 398 -24.41 44.68 7.76
C ILE A 398 -25.20 45.81 7.09
N VAL A 399 -25.66 46.79 7.89
CA VAL A 399 -26.43 47.93 7.39
C VAL A 399 -25.58 48.81 6.46
N GLN A 400 -24.31 49.04 6.80
CA GLN A 400 -23.38 49.83 5.98
C GLN A 400 -22.84 49.04 4.77
N ALA A 401 -22.95 47.72 4.77
CA ALA A 401 -22.46 46.89 3.68
C ALA A 401 -23.35 46.99 2.44
N THR A 402 -22.71 47.00 1.27
CA THR A 402 -23.38 46.90 -0.04
C THR A 402 -24.00 45.52 -0.24
N PRO A 403 -25.00 45.38 -1.12
CA PRO A 403 -25.58 44.07 -1.45
C PRO A 403 -24.54 43.03 -1.89
N GLU A 404 -23.51 43.46 -2.64
CA GLU A 404 -22.43 42.58 -3.11
C GLU A 404 -21.56 42.07 -1.95
N GLN A 405 -21.23 42.92 -0.97
CA GLN A 405 -20.47 42.50 0.21
C GLN A 405 -21.26 41.51 1.07
N ARG A 406 -22.57 41.75 1.25
CA ARG A 406 -23.46 40.80 1.92
C ARG A 406 -23.48 39.47 1.19
N PHE A 407 -23.56 39.49 -0.14
CA PHE A 407 -23.52 38.31 -0.97
C PHE A 407 -22.21 37.51 -0.78
N ILE A 408 -21.05 38.16 -0.87
CA ILE A 408 -19.74 37.51 -0.67
C ILE A 408 -19.65 36.89 0.73
N ALA A 409 -20.05 37.63 1.77
CA ALA A 409 -19.99 37.17 3.16
C ALA A 409 -20.92 35.98 3.43
N VAL A 410 -22.17 36.05 2.96
CA VAL A 410 -23.17 34.99 3.11
C VAL A 410 -22.79 33.76 2.28
N GLN A 411 -22.36 33.95 1.03
CA GLN A 411 -21.94 32.85 0.18
C GLN A 411 -20.74 32.10 0.80
N ALA A 412 -19.77 32.81 1.37
CA ALA A 412 -18.67 32.19 2.11
C ALA A 412 -19.16 31.41 3.35
N PHE A 413 -20.13 31.95 4.09
CA PHE A 413 -20.76 31.28 5.24
C PHE A 413 -21.43 29.98 4.82
N LEU A 414 -22.33 30.03 3.83
CA LEU A 414 -23.13 28.87 3.42
C LEU A 414 -22.24 27.79 2.77
N ASN A 415 -21.23 28.19 1.98
CA ASN A 415 -20.27 27.25 1.41
C ASN A 415 -19.43 26.55 2.48
N GLN A 416 -19.06 27.24 3.56
CA GLN A 416 -18.35 26.62 4.69
C GLN A 416 -19.21 25.55 5.36
N LEU A 417 -20.52 25.79 5.53
CA LEU A 417 -21.43 24.79 6.08
C LEU A 417 -21.54 23.57 5.14
N ARG A 418 -21.83 23.81 3.86
CA ARG A 418 -21.97 22.75 2.85
C ARG A 418 -20.74 21.85 2.78
N ARG A 419 -19.54 22.45 2.69
CA ARG A 419 -18.26 21.75 2.52
C ARG A 419 -17.86 20.91 3.73
N GLU A 420 -18.36 21.24 4.91
CA GLU A 420 -18.16 20.48 6.16
C GLU A 420 -19.35 19.54 6.47
N LEU A 421 -20.27 19.36 5.51
CA LEU A 421 -21.51 18.58 5.66
C LEU A 421 -22.39 19.04 6.84
N ALA A 422 -22.35 20.33 7.18
CA ALA A 422 -23.28 20.94 8.13
C ALA A 422 -24.60 21.27 7.43
N ILE A 423 -25.25 20.23 6.90
CA ILE A 423 -26.47 20.31 6.08
C ILE A 423 -27.58 19.46 6.71
N ASP A 424 -28.84 19.85 6.53
CA ASP A 424 -29.99 19.16 7.09
C ASP A 424 -30.47 17.95 6.27
N ALA A 425 -29.59 17.37 5.43
CA ALA A 425 -29.91 16.24 4.58
C ALA A 425 -30.37 15.03 5.43
N PRO A 426 -31.62 14.53 5.28
CA PRO A 426 -32.14 13.46 6.13
C PRO A 426 -31.27 12.21 6.13
N LEU A 427 -30.72 11.81 4.97
CA LEU A 427 -29.90 10.62 4.81
C LEU A 427 -28.52 10.69 5.50
N LEU A 428 -28.06 11.89 5.87
CA LEU A 428 -26.83 12.10 6.64
C LEU A 428 -27.10 12.16 8.16
N GLN A 429 -28.36 12.25 8.59
CA GLN A 429 -28.71 12.23 10.01
C GLN A 429 -28.59 10.80 10.55
N ARG A 430 -28.04 10.64 11.76
CA ARG A 430 -27.69 9.33 12.36
C ARG A 430 -28.80 8.28 12.24
N ASP A 431 -30.02 8.62 12.64
CA ASP A 431 -31.15 7.67 12.67
C ASP A 431 -31.51 7.14 11.27
N ARG A 432 -31.52 8.03 10.27
CA ARG A 432 -31.86 7.69 8.88
C ARG A 432 -30.68 7.07 8.15
N ARG A 433 -29.44 7.41 8.50
CA ARG A 433 -28.23 6.79 7.98
C ARG A 433 -28.15 5.31 8.37
N ASP A 434 -28.47 4.98 9.62
CA ASP A 434 -28.48 3.59 10.09
C ASP A 434 -29.64 2.78 9.46
N GLN A 435 -30.76 3.45 9.14
CA GLN A 435 -31.82 2.88 8.32
C GLN A 435 -31.36 2.64 6.87
N LEU A 436 -30.80 3.66 6.21
CA LEU A 436 -30.28 3.59 4.86
C LEU A 436 -29.27 2.44 4.72
N LYS A 437 -28.35 2.32 5.69
CA LYS A 437 -27.36 1.24 5.70
C LYS A 437 -28.02 -0.14 5.70
N ARG A 438 -29.06 -0.35 6.52
CA ARG A 438 -29.82 -1.62 6.56
C ARG A 438 -30.56 -1.89 5.25
N GLU A 439 -31.22 -0.87 4.69
CA GLU A 439 -31.98 -1.00 3.44
C GLU A 439 -31.07 -1.33 2.25
N VAL A 440 -29.94 -0.61 2.12
CA VAL A 440 -28.94 -0.86 1.08
C VAL A 440 -28.30 -2.24 1.26
N LEU A 441 -27.91 -2.62 2.49
CA LEU A 441 -27.36 -3.95 2.77
C LEU A 441 -28.35 -5.07 2.42
N GLN A 442 -29.65 -4.83 2.51
CA GLN A 442 -30.66 -5.83 2.16
C GLN A 442 -30.91 -5.91 0.64
N ALA A 443 -30.93 -4.77 -0.06
CA ALA A 443 -31.40 -4.68 -1.44
C ALA A 443 -30.29 -4.62 -2.50
N ILE A 444 -29.15 -3.99 -2.20
CA ILE A 444 -28.14 -3.58 -3.18
C ILE A 444 -26.90 -4.47 -3.09
N LYS A 445 -26.41 -4.96 -4.24
CA LYS A 445 -25.21 -5.80 -4.33
C LYS A 445 -23.95 -4.96 -4.58
N GLU A 446 -22.79 -5.61 -4.40
CA GLU A 446 -21.52 -5.10 -4.90
C GLU A 446 -21.59 -4.82 -6.42
N PRO A 447 -20.97 -3.75 -6.92
CA PRO A 447 -20.08 -2.84 -6.19
C PRO A 447 -20.78 -1.61 -5.57
N TRP A 448 -22.12 -1.53 -5.57
CA TRP A 448 -22.85 -0.32 -5.13
C TRP A 448 -23.17 -0.30 -3.64
N GLY A 449 -23.39 -1.46 -3.02
CA GLY A 449 -23.77 -1.58 -1.62
C GLY A 449 -22.73 -1.03 -0.63
N PHE A 450 -23.17 -0.75 0.60
CA PHE A 450 -22.28 -0.45 1.72
C PHE A 450 -21.70 -1.73 2.34
N ASP A 451 -20.58 -1.59 3.04
CA ASP A 451 -20.07 -2.66 3.89
C ASP A 451 -20.75 -2.67 5.27
N GLU A 452 -20.91 -3.85 5.87
CA GLU A 452 -21.51 -4.01 7.21
C GLU A 452 -20.83 -3.14 8.28
N ASN A 453 -19.51 -2.97 8.19
CA ASN A 453 -18.70 -2.18 9.13
C ASN A 453 -18.27 -0.82 8.57
N GLU A 454 -18.74 -0.41 7.38
CA GLU A 454 -18.39 0.91 6.80
C GLU A 454 -18.86 2.04 7.71
N LEU A 455 -17.97 3.01 7.96
CA LEU A 455 -18.28 4.22 8.70
C LEU A 455 -18.78 5.30 7.74
N LEU A 456 -20.11 5.41 7.63
CA LEU A 456 -20.77 6.42 6.80
C LEU A 456 -20.67 7.80 7.43
N HIS A 457 -20.42 8.81 6.60
CA HIS A 457 -20.35 10.20 7.03
C HIS A 457 -21.71 10.68 7.57
N GLU A 458 -21.66 11.45 8.66
CA GLU A 458 -22.83 12.04 9.32
C GLU A 458 -22.86 13.56 9.07
N ALA A 459 -24.07 14.12 9.06
CA ALA A 459 -24.27 15.55 9.06
C ALA A 459 -23.67 16.17 10.33
N THR A 460 -22.88 17.23 10.16
CA THR A 460 -22.30 17.98 11.27
C THR A 460 -23.24 19.11 11.70
N TRP A 461 -23.02 19.67 12.88
CA TRP A 461 -23.75 20.84 13.36
C TRP A 461 -22.81 22.02 13.49
N ALA A 462 -23.22 23.20 13.04
CA ALA A 462 -22.43 24.41 13.23
C ALA A 462 -22.85 25.13 14.51
N THR A 463 -21.91 25.57 15.34
CA THR A 463 -22.22 26.21 16.63
C THR A 463 -21.39 27.45 16.91
N THR A 464 -22.01 28.41 17.57
CA THR A 464 -21.35 29.61 18.12
C THR A 464 -20.76 29.36 19.53
N ALA A 465 -21.06 28.22 20.17
CA ALA A 465 -20.61 27.93 21.53
C ALA A 465 -19.13 27.48 21.62
N SER A 466 -18.46 27.88 22.70
CA SER A 466 -17.03 27.63 22.95
C SER A 466 -16.69 26.26 23.56
N GLY A 467 -17.68 25.42 23.89
CA GLY A 467 -17.51 24.15 24.62
C GLY A 467 -17.14 22.93 23.76
N THR A 468 -16.47 21.94 24.38
CA THR A 468 -15.92 20.72 23.76
C THR A 468 -16.82 19.47 23.81
N ASN A 469 -18.09 19.58 24.20
CA ASN A 469 -18.91 18.38 24.43
C ASN A 469 -19.58 17.85 23.14
N GLY A 470 -19.08 16.70 22.67
CA GLY A 470 -19.90 15.53 22.31
C GLY A 470 -20.32 15.27 20.85
N LYS A 471 -20.19 16.21 19.91
CA LYS A 471 -20.46 15.97 18.48
C LYS A 471 -19.42 16.67 17.60
N ALA A 472 -19.14 16.16 16.41
CA ALA A 472 -18.28 16.85 15.44
C ALA A 472 -18.97 18.16 15.00
N LYS A 473 -18.59 19.28 15.62
CA LYS A 473 -19.24 20.58 15.40
C LYS A 473 -18.34 21.50 14.56
N VAL A 474 -18.92 22.09 13.51
CA VAL A 474 -18.31 23.19 12.76
C VAL A 474 -18.35 24.42 13.66
N LYS A 475 -17.18 24.94 14.01
CA LYS A 475 -17.11 26.10 14.91
C LYS A 475 -17.36 27.38 14.11
N LEU A 476 -18.33 28.19 14.56
CA LEU A 476 -18.63 29.54 14.06
C LEU A 476 -18.10 30.62 15.01
N THR A 477 -17.07 30.32 15.80
CA THR A 477 -16.48 31.26 16.76
C THR A 477 -15.57 32.28 16.08
N SER A 478 -15.21 33.36 16.79
CA SER A 478 -14.30 34.43 16.32
C SER A 478 -12.91 33.94 15.87
N ARG A 479 -12.53 32.71 16.27
CA ARG A 479 -11.25 32.05 15.94
C ARG A 479 -11.37 31.05 14.80
N SER A 480 -12.59 30.72 14.36
CA SER A 480 -12.83 29.84 13.22
C SER A 480 -12.35 30.46 11.90
N LYS A 481 -12.23 29.66 10.83
CA LYS A 481 -11.82 30.18 9.50
C LYS A 481 -12.79 31.25 9.01
N LEU A 482 -14.09 30.95 9.06
CA LEU A 482 -15.15 31.88 8.72
C LEU A 482 -15.12 33.11 9.64
N GLY A 483 -14.94 32.90 10.95
CA GLY A 483 -14.87 34.01 11.91
C GLY A 483 -13.73 34.97 11.63
N LYS A 484 -12.55 34.46 11.30
CA LYS A 484 -11.41 35.30 10.90
C LYS A 484 -11.69 36.11 9.63
N PHE A 485 -12.36 35.51 8.65
CA PHE A 485 -12.76 36.20 7.42
C PHE A 485 -13.79 37.30 7.69
N LEU A 486 -14.89 37.00 8.40
CA LEU A 486 -15.94 37.96 8.71
C LEU A 486 -15.48 39.10 9.62
N ARG A 487 -14.40 38.90 10.40
CA ARG A 487 -13.77 39.98 11.19
C ARG A 487 -12.83 40.85 10.37
N SER A 488 -12.41 40.38 9.19
CA SER A 488 -11.40 41.05 8.38
C SER A 488 -12.00 42.14 7.49
N PRO A 489 -11.21 43.18 7.14
CA PRO A 489 -11.60 44.16 6.12
C PRO A 489 -11.86 43.56 4.73
N GLN A 490 -11.41 42.32 4.47
CA GLN A 490 -11.68 41.62 3.21
C GLN A 490 -13.16 41.26 3.03
N ALA A 491 -13.90 41.07 4.13
CA ALA A 491 -15.34 40.82 4.07
C ALA A 491 -16.16 42.12 3.91
N TRP A 492 -15.60 43.27 4.34
CA TRP A 492 -16.33 44.54 4.42
C TRP A 492 -15.41 45.71 4.04
N SER A 493 -15.66 46.38 2.92
CA SER A 493 -14.86 47.54 2.47
C SER A 493 -15.29 48.84 3.18
N LEU A 494 -15.26 48.84 4.51
CA LEU A 494 -15.69 49.96 5.36
C LEU A 494 -14.54 50.88 5.81
N GLY A 495 -13.39 50.86 5.12
CA GLY A 495 -12.24 51.71 5.46
C GLY A 495 -11.62 51.47 6.85
N ARG A 496 -11.96 50.35 7.51
CA ARG A 496 -11.39 49.94 8.79
C ARG A 496 -10.04 49.26 8.58
N SER A 497 -9.03 49.71 9.33
CA SER A 497 -7.69 49.09 9.36
C SER A 497 -7.59 47.92 10.37
N GLN A 498 -8.47 47.86 11.38
CA GLN A 498 -8.43 46.84 12.42
C GLN A 498 -9.57 45.82 12.32
N PRO A 499 -9.32 44.52 12.63
CA PRO A 499 -10.36 43.50 12.70
C PRO A 499 -11.37 43.73 13.82
N LEU A 500 -12.59 43.19 13.68
CA LEU A 500 -13.63 43.30 14.71
C LEU A 500 -13.24 42.66 16.04
N GLY A 501 -13.74 43.21 17.15
CA GLY A 501 -13.63 42.61 18.49
C GLY A 501 -14.33 41.24 18.58
N GLU A 502 -14.06 40.47 19.64
CA GLU A 502 -14.75 39.18 19.83
C GLU A 502 -16.26 39.37 20.10
N ASP A 503 -16.64 40.39 20.88
CA ASP A 503 -18.06 40.68 21.19
C ASP A 503 -18.82 41.19 19.96
N GLU A 504 -18.25 42.17 19.23
CA GLU A 504 -18.82 42.66 17.96
C GLU A 504 -19.00 41.52 16.94
N TYR A 505 -18.04 40.57 16.89
CA TYR A 505 -18.17 39.40 16.03
C TYR A 505 -19.33 38.49 16.47
N ASN A 506 -19.50 38.29 17.78
CA ASN A 506 -20.58 37.45 18.31
C ASN A 506 -21.95 38.05 17.96
N ASP A 507 -22.09 39.37 18.02
CA ASP A 507 -23.30 40.06 17.59
C ASP A 507 -23.51 39.94 16.08
N LEU A 508 -22.46 40.15 15.27
CA LEU A 508 -22.51 40.00 13.82
C LEU A 508 -22.92 38.58 13.38
N ILE A 509 -22.31 37.54 13.95
CA ILE A 509 -22.60 36.15 13.57
C ILE A 509 -24.02 35.75 13.98
N ASN A 510 -24.51 36.24 15.12
CA ASN A 510 -25.88 36.01 15.56
C ASN A 510 -26.90 36.72 14.67
N ALA A 511 -26.60 37.96 14.23
CA ALA A 511 -27.43 38.69 13.28
C ALA A 511 -27.48 37.99 11.91
N LEU A 512 -26.33 37.54 11.38
CA LEU A 512 -26.27 36.74 10.15
C LEU A 512 -27.07 35.45 10.27
N ILE A 513 -26.90 34.69 11.35
CA ILE A 513 -27.67 33.46 11.59
C ILE A 513 -29.17 33.76 11.64
N GLY A 514 -29.58 34.83 12.32
CA GLY A 514 -30.97 35.25 12.40
C GLY A 514 -31.57 35.55 11.03
N ALA A 515 -30.90 36.39 10.24
CA ALA A 515 -31.33 36.75 8.89
C ALA A 515 -31.41 35.53 7.97
N LEU A 516 -30.43 34.62 8.04
CA LEU A 516 -30.40 33.42 7.20
C LEU A 516 -31.41 32.34 7.65
N CYS A 517 -31.81 32.32 8.91
CA CYS A 517 -32.95 31.50 9.37
C CYS A 517 -34.27 32.04 8.83
N GLU A 518 -34.49 33.36 8.93
CA GLU A 518 -35.71 34.01 8.43
C GLU A 518 -35.85 33.85 6.91
N ALA A 519 -34.74 33.99 6.18
CA ALA A 519 -34.69 33.78 4.74
C ALA A 519 -34.70 32.29 4.31
N GLY A 520 -34.83 31.35 5.25
CA GLY A 520 -34.99 29.92 4.94
C GLY A 520 -33.72 29.17 4.52
N TYR A 521 -32.52 29.75 4.66
CA TYR A 521 -31.27 29.05 4.35
C TYR A 521 -30.78 28.16 5.49
N LEU A 522 -31.13 28.47 6.74
CA LEU A 522 -30.62 27.75 7.91
C LEU A 522 -31.74 27.11 8.72
N PHE A 523 -31.54 25.87 9.14
CA PHE A 523 -32.32 25.23 10.19
C PHE A 523 -31.58 25.42 11.53
N LYS A 524 -32.26 25.96 12.54
CA LYS A 524 -31.68 26.25 13.85
C LYS A 524 -32.30 25.38 14.94
N GLN A 525 -31.45 24.72 15.71
CA GLN A 525 -31.82 23.98 16.91
C GLN A 525 -30.97 24.47 18.08
N LYS A 526 -31.58 25.15 19.06
CA LYS A 526 -30.88 25.80 20.18
C LYS A 526 -29.82 26.79 19.67
N SER A 527 -28.53 26.56 19.99
CA SER A 527 -27.38 27.37 19.55
C SER A 527 -26.60 26.73 18.39
N GLU A 528 -27.24 25.81 17.66
CA GLU A 528 -26.65 25.06 16.56
C GLU A 528 -27.48 25.26 15.29
N VAL A 529 -26.80 25.26 14.14
CA VAL A 529 -27.42 25.45 12.82
C VAL A 529 -26.91 24.43 11.80
N GLN A 530 -27.79 24.09 10.86
CA GLN A 530 -27.48 23.37 9.64
C GLN A 530 -28.01 24.15 8.43
N LEU A 531 -27.33 24.03 7.29
CA LEU A 531 -27.78 24.57 6.02
C LEU A 531 -28.94 23.73 5.49
N GLN A 532 -30.02 24.39 5.09
CA GLN A 532 -31.17 23.74 4.48
C GLN A 532 -30.84 23.29 3.06
N THR A 533 -30.90 21.99 2.83
CA THR A 533 -30.68 21.34 1.52
C THR A 533 -31.66 21.84 0.46
N ALA A 534 -32.87 22.23 0.86
CA ALA A 534 -33.86 22.84 -0.03
C ALA A 534 -33.39 24.16 -0.65
N SER A 535 -32.45 24.87 -0.01
CA SER A 535 -31.92 26.15 -0.52
C SER A 535 -30.81 26.01 -1.56
N LEU A 536 -30.28 24.80 -1.74
CA LEU A 536 -29.18 24.53 -2.66
C LEU A 536 -29.70 24.44 -4.11
N LEU A 537 -28.92 24.98 -5.04
CA LEU A 537 -29.16 24.91 -6.48
C LEU A 537 -27.90 24.40 -7.19
N TRP A 538 -28.02 23.27 -7.89
CA TRP A 538 -26.93 22.64 -8.63
C TRP A 538 -27.02 23.11 -10.06
N LYS A 539 -26.03 23.87 -10.52
CA LYS A 539 -26.06 24.53 -11.83
C LYS A 539 -24.99 24.01 -12.76
N ALA A 540 -25.40 23.70 -13.98
CA ALA A 540 -24.48 23.33 -15.05
C ALA A 540 -23.57 24.49 -15.41
N THR A 541 -22.26 24.26 -15.46
CA THR A 541 -21.28 25.26 -15.91
C THR A 541 -20.24 24.61 -16.83
N HIS A 542 -19.49 25.45 -17.56
CA HIS A 542 -18.28 25.05 -18.28
C HIS A 542 -17.27 26.18 -18.17
N LEU A 543 -16.38 26.08 -17.19
CA LEU A 543 -15.39 27.10 -16.87
C LEU A 543 -13.97 26.57 -17.16
N ASN A 544 -13.11 27.43 -17.70
CA ASN A 544 -11.67 27.14 -17.83
C ASN A 544 -10.89 27.52 -16.56
N GLU A 545 -11.50 28.37 -15.73
CA GLU A 545 -10.92 28.93 -14.52
C GLU A 545 -11.97 28.98 -13.41
N ILE A 546 -11.57 28.71 -12.17
CA ILE A 546 -12.44 28.79 -10.99
C ILE A 546 -11.86 29.76 -9.96
N SER A 547 -12.74 30.50 -9.29
CA SER A 547 -12.32 31.40 -8.22
C SER A 547 -11.79 30.61 -7.02
N PRO A 548 -10.69 31.06 -6.39
CA PRO A 548 -10.14 30.39 -5.22
C PRO A 548 -11.10 30.51 -4.02
N ASP A 549 -11.06 29.50 -3.14
CA ASP A 549 -11.87 29.49 -1.92
C ASP A 549 -11.35 30.54 -0.92
N ILE A 550 -12.05 31.67 -0.82
CA ILE A 550 -11.69 32.85 0.01
C ILE A 550 -11.34 32.47 1.46
N LEU A 551 -12.01 31.47 2.05
CA LEU A 551 -11.76 31.08 3.45
C LEU A 551 -10.46 30.28 3.63
N ASN A 552 -9.87 29.82 2.53
CA ASN A 552 -8.78 28.86 2.54
C ASN A 552 -7.56 29.26 1.71
N SER A 553 -7.72 30.11 0.70
CA SER A 553 -6.62 30.73 -0.04
C SER A 553 -6.13 31.97 0.68
N ARG A 554 -5.41 31.79 1.80
CA ARG A 554 -4.72 32.91 2.45
C ARG A 554 -3.55 33.34 1.59
N ARG A 555 -3.43 34.63 1.34
CA ARG A 555 -2.27 35.22 0.66
C ARG A 555 -1.58 36.25 1.54
N LEU A 556 -0.36 36.63 1.17
CA LEU A 556 0.34 37.77 1.72
C LEU A 556 -0.51 39.03 1.59
N GLN A 557 -0.31 39.98 2.50
CA GLN A 557 -1.06 41.24 2.48
C GLN A 557 -0.84 41.98 1.17
N GLY A 558 -1.93 42.45 0.55
CA GLY A 558 -1.91 43.12 -0.76
C GLY A 558 -1.85 42.19 -1.98
N GLY A 559 -1.79 40.86 -1.80
CA GLY A 559 -1.80 39.91 -2.92
C GLY A 559 -3.20 39.70 -3.52
N GLU A 560 -3.33 39.82 -4.84
CA GLU A 560 -4.58 39.53 -5.56
C GLU A 560 -4.91 38.03 -5.59
N ALA A 561 -6.20 37.71 -5.56
CA ALA A 561 -6.69 36.35 -5.71
C ALA A 561 -6.63 35.93 -7.18
N VAL A 562 -5.68 35.06 -7.52
CA VAL A 562 -5.55 34.50 -8.87
C VAL A 562 -6.54 33.36 -9.05
N ASN A 563 -7.27 33.35 -10.17
CA ASN A 563 -8.11 32.23 -10.57
C ASN A 563 -7.29 30.96 -10.80
N LEU A 564 -7.89 29.81 -10.50
CA LEU A 564 -7.26 28.51 -10.68
C LEU A 564 -7.69 27.91 -12.02
N ALA A 565 -6.71 27.58 -12.87
CA ALA A 565 -6.98 26.85 -14.10
C ALA A 565 -7.58 25.47 -13.78
N VAL A 566 -8.64 25.13 -14.50
CA VAL A 566 -9.31 23.82 -14.40
C VAL A 566 -8.46 22.73 -15.04
N ASN A 567 -8.50 21.53 -14.44
CA ASN A 567 -7.87 20.35 -15.05
C ASN A 567 -8.64 19.92 -16.32
N SER A 568 -8.10 20.28 -17.49
CA SER A 568 -8.70 20.00 -18.80
C SER A 568 -8.88 18.50 -19.09
N PHE A 569 -8.00 17.64 -18.56
CA PHE A 569 -8.13 16.20 -18.71
C PHE A 569 -9.40 15.69 -18.02
N PHE A 570 -9.60 16.01 -16.73
CA PHE A 570 -10.78 15.55 -15.99
C PHE A 570 -12.08 16.19 -16.47
N GLN A 571 -12.01 17.47 -16.87
CA GLN A 571 -13.14 18.14 -17.49
C GLN A 571 -13.60 17.39 -18.75
N ASN A 572 -12.66 17.01 -19.64
CA ASN A 572 -13.00 16.23 -20.83
C ASN A 572 -13.43 14.80 -20.49
N PHE A 573 -12.78 14.16 -19.52
CA PHE A 573 -13.06 12.80 -19.10
C PHE A 573 -14.50 12.62 -18.58
N TYR A 574 -14.98 13.52 -17.71
CA TYR A 574 -16.36 13.47 -17.21
C TYR A 574 -17.41 13.78 -18.27
N ARG A 575 -17.06 14.61 -19.27
CA ARG A 575 -17.96 14.95 -20.39
C ARG A 575 -18.14 13.84 -21.41
N THR A 576 -17.10 13.05 -21.66
CA THR A 576 -17.04 12.15 -22.83
C THR A 576 -16.83 10.68 -22.45
N ASN A 577 -15.78 10.40 -21.69
CA ASN A 577 -15.27 9.03 -21.54
C ASN A 577 -15.90 8.29 -20.36
N ALA A 578 -16.32 8.99 -19.32
CA ALA A 578 -16.81 8.36 -18.09
C ALA A 578 -18.07 7.49 -18.28
N PHE A 579 -18.93 7.78 -19.27
CA PHE A 579 -20.04 6.90 -19.64
C PHE A 579 -19.59 5.62 -20.35
N THR A 580 -18.47 5.64 -21.07
CA THR A 580 -17.98 4.45 -21.80
C THR A 580 -17.39 3.38 -20.90
N ILE A 581 -17.06 3.74 -19.66
CA ILE A 581 -16.35 2.87 -18.71
C ILE A 581 -17.27 2.26 -17.64
N HIS A 582 -18.56 2.60 -17.58
CA HIS A 582 -19.46 2.20 -16.49
C HIS A 582 -19.62 0.67 -16.33
N THR A 583 -19.45 -0.09 -17.41
CA THR A 583 -19.48 -1.57 -17.40
C THR A 583 -18.10 -2.19 -17.16
N MET A 584 -17.05 -1.39 -17.00
CA MET A 584 -15.71 -1.91 -16.79
C MET A 584 -15.51 -2.29 -15.33
N GLU A 585 -15.29 -3.58 -15.11
CA GLU A 585 -14.93 -4.12 -13.80
C GLU A 585 -13.50 -4.67 -13.82
N GLY A 586 -12.78 -4.41 -12.73
CA GLY A 586 -11.47 -4.96 -12.43
C GLY A 586 -11.52 -5.93 -11.26
N ARG A 587 -10.91 -7.11 -11.38
CA ARG A 587 -10.79 -8.07 -10.27
C ARG A 587 -9.35 -8.50 -10.05
N GLU A 588 -9.03 -8.89 -8.82
CA GLU A 588 -7.73 -9.46 -8.51
C GLU A 588 -7.66 -10.94 -8.86
N HIS A 589 -6.48 -11.40 -9.24
CA HIS A 589 -6.18 -12.81 -9.44
C HIS A 589 -4.88 -13.15 -8.72
N THR A 590 -4.99 -13.59 -7.47
CA THR A 590 -3.84 -13.89 -6.61
C THR A 590 -3.99 -15.26 -5.96
N GLY A 591 -2.90 -15.83 -5.47
CA GLY A 591 -2.94 -17.13 -4.78
C GLY A 591 -3.72 -17.12 -3.46
N GLN A 592 -4.25 -15.96 -3.04
CA GLN A 592 -5.09 -15.82 -1.85
C GLN A 592 -6.57 -16.02 -2.15
N VAL A 593 -6.96 -15.83 -3.42
CA VAL A 593 -8.33 -16.00 -3.88
C VAL A 593 -8.62 -17.49 -4.03
N LYS A 594 -9.79 -17.91 -3.55
CA LYS A 594 -10.28 -19.29 -3.69
C LYS A 594 -10.24 -19.78 -5.14
N ASN A 595 -9.96 -21.07 -5.31
CA ASN A 595 -9.79 -21.65 -6.64
C ASN A 595 -11.06 -21.54 -7.51
N GLU A 596 -12.23 -21.81 -6.93
CA GLU A 596 -13.53 -21.65 -7.60
C GLU A 596 -13.74 -20.23 -8.14
N LEU A 597 -13.43 -19.22 -7.31
CA LEU A 597 -13.57 -17.81 -7.68
C LEU A 597 -12.51 -17.38 -8.71
N ARG A 598 -11.31 -17.97 -8.69
CA ARG A 598 -10.30 -17.77 -9.73
C ARG A 598 -10.77 -18.33 -11.08
N GLN A 599 -11.32 -19.55 -11.10
CA GLN A 599 -11.88 -20.16 -12.32
C GLN A 599 -13.03 -19.34 -12.90
N GLU A 600 -13.94 -18.84 -12.04
CA GLU A 600 -15.01 -17.94 -12.45
C GLU A 600 -14.44 -16.67 -13.09
N ARG A 601 -13.45 -16.02 -12.46
CA ARG A 601 -12.77 -14.82 -13.00
C ARG A 601 -12.06 -15.10 -14.31
N GLU A 602 -11.36 -16.22 -14.42
CA GLU A 602 -10.72 -16.65 -15.67
C GLU A 602 -11.75 -16.83 -16.79
N ALA A 603 -12.92 -17.41 -16.49
CA ALA A 603 -14.01 -17.55 -17.45
C ALA A 603 -14.60 -16.19 -17.86
N LYS A 604 -14.94 -15.32 -16.90
CA LYS A 604 -15.46 -13.97 -17.20
C LYS A 604 -14.46 -13.13 -17.98
N PHE A 605 -13.17 -13.23 -17.63
CA PHE A 605 -12.10 -12.57 -18.38
C PHE A 605 -11.96 -13.15 -19.78
N ARG A 606 -12.06 -14.48 -19.97
CA ARG A 606 -12.02 -15.11 -21.30
C ARG A 606 -13.13 -14.58 -22.21
N HIS A 607 -14.34 -14.37 -21.69
CA HIS A 607 -15.48 -13.82 -22.44
C HIS A 607 -15.48 -12.28 -22.56
N GLY A 608 -14.52 -11.57 -21.97
CA GLY A 608 -14.44 -10.10 -22.03
C GLY A 608 -15.44 -9.36 -21.12
N GLU A 609 -16.10 -10.09 -20.20
CA GLU A 609 -16.98 -9.51 -19.18
C GLU A 609 -16.18 -8.72 -18.13
N LEU A 610 -14.97 -9.19 -17.81
CA LEU A 610 -14.01 -8.44 -17.00
C LEU A 610 -13.09 -7.60 -17.89
N ALA A 611 -13.14 -6.28 -17.70
CA ALA A 611 -12.32 -5.33 -18.45
C ALA A 611 -10.84 -5.41 -18.07
N ALA A 612 -10.56 -5.69 -16.79
CA ALA A 612 -9.20 -5.79 -16.26
C ALA A 612 -9.06 -6.95 -15.26
N LEU A 613 -7.94 -7.65 -15.33
CA LEU A 613 -7.53 -8.61 -14.31
C LEU A 613 -6.18 -8.20 -13.74
N PHE A 614 -6.14 -7.88 -12.45
CA PHE A 614 -4.94 -7.49 -11.73
C PHE A 614 -4.34 -8.73 -11.07
N CYS A 615 -3.23 -9.23 -11.61
CA CYS A 615 -2.68 -10.53 -11.22
C CYS A 615 -1.31 -10.42 -10.56
N SER A 616 -1.10 -11.30 -9.59
CA SER A 616 0.23 -11.63 -9.08
C SER A 616 0.96 -12.58 -10.05
N PRO A 617 2.09 -13.20 -9.67
CA PRO A 617 2.73 -14.24 -10.50
C PRO A 617 1.86 -15.45 -10.86
N THR A 618 0.66 -15.59 -10.29
CA THR A 618 -0.31 -16.66 -10.60
C THR A 618 -0.70 -16.77 -12.07
N MET A 619 -0.58 -15.68 -12.85
CA MET A 619 -0.88 -15.68 -14.29
C MET A 619 0.39 -15.73 -15.16
N GLU A 620 1.58 -15.85 -14.56
CA GLU A 620 2.85 -15.92 -15.31
C GLU A 620 3.03 -17.21 -16.07
N LEU A 621 2.43 -18.31 -15.59
CA LEU A 621 2.56 -19.68 -16.10
C LEU A 621 1.19 -20.38 -16.05
N GLY A 622 0.92 -21.29 -17.00
CA GLY A 622 -0.19 -22.27 -16.88
C GLY A 622 -1.57 -21.93 -17.44
N ILE A 623 -1.92 -20.67 -17.73
CA ILE A 623 -3.28 -20.32 -18.24
C ILE A 623 -3.23 -19.85 -19.69
N ASP A 624 -4.05 -20.46 -20.55
CA ASP A 624 -4.22 -20.08 -21.96
C ASP A 624 -5.39 -19.10 -22.11
N ILE A 625 -5.06 -17.88 -22.50
CA ILE A 625 -6.00 -16.83 -22.90
C ILE A 625 -5.68 -16.57 -24.37
N SER A 626 -6.47 -17.15 -25.27
CA SER A 626 -6.22 -17.17 -26.72
C SER A 626 -6.24 -15.79 -27.38
N ASP A 627 -6.86 -14.80 -26.74
CA ASP A 627 -7.16 -13.49 -27.34
C ASP A 627 -6.81 -12.34 -26.37
N LEU A 628 -5.52 -12.04 -26.24
CA LEU A 628 -5.01 -10.91 -25.46
C LEU A 628 -4.05 -10.06 -26.31
N SER A 629 -4.42 -8.79 -26.53
CA SER A 629 -3.62 -7.84 -27.31
C SER A 629 -2.79 -6.89 -26.43
N VAL A 630 -3.17 -6.72 -25.15
CA VAL A 630 -2.50 -5.77 -24.24
C VAL A 630 -2.18 -6.42 -22.91
N VAL A 631 -0.91 -6.32 -22.50
CA VAL A 631 -0.44 -6.63 -21.15
C VAL A 631 0.10 -5.36 -20.52
N HIS A 632 -0.33 -5.09 -19.29
CA HIS A 632 0.22 -4.04 -18.45
C HIS A 632 1.08 -4.66 -17.34
N LEU A 633 2.21 -4.05 -17.04
CA LEU A 633 3.09 -4.40 -15.92
C LEU A 633 3.14 -3.19 -15.01
N ARG A 634 2.55 -3.29 -13.80
CA ARG A 634 2.45 -2.19 -12.82
C ARG A 634 3.81 -1.74 -12.29
N ASN A 635 4.81 -2.59 -12.40
CA ASN A 635 6.21 -2.33 -12.10
C ASN A 635 7.08 -3.09 -13.11
N VAL A 636 8.35 -2.71 -13.21
CA VAL A 636 9.32 -3.50 -13.99
C VAL A 636 9.48 -4.86 -13.29
N PRO A 637 9.29 -5.99 -13.99
CA PRO A 637 9.47 -7.33 -13.42
C PRO A 637 10.89 -7.55 -12.90
N PRO A 638 11.09 -8.37 -11.85
CA PRO A 638 12.39 -8.53 -11.19
C PRO A 638 13.50 -9.04 -12.12
N SER A 639 13.16 -9.98 -13.02
CA SER A 639 14.11 -10.53 -13.98
C SER A 639 13.58 -10.50 -15.43
N PRO A 640 14.48 -10.53 -16.43
CA PRO A 640 14.10 -10.71 -17.83
C PRO A 640 13.27 -11.97 -18.10
N ALA A 641 13.43 -13.02 -17.28
CA ALA A 641 12.64 -14.24 -17.40
C ALA A 641 11.16 -13.98 -17.04
N ASN A 642 10.88 -13.30 -15.92
CA ASN A 642 9.51 -12.90 -15.58
C ASN A 642 8.93 -11.97 -16.65
N TYR A 643 9.73 -11.01 -17.14
CA TYR A 643 9.28 -10.12 -18.21
C TYR A 643 8.86 -10.88 -19.47
N ALA A 644 9.67 -11.83 -19.94
CA ALA A 644 9.35 -12.65 -21.11
C ALA A 644 8.09 -13.49 -20.90
N GLN A 645 7.91 -14.08 -19.70
CA GLN A 645 6.73 -14.88 -19.37
C GLN A 645 5.44 -14.05 -19.30
N ARG A 646 5.50 -12.88 -18.66
CA ARG A 646 4.37 -11.94 -18.53
C ARG A 646 4.00 -11.30 -19.87
N SER A 647 4.98 -10.78 -20.59
CA SER A 647 4.77 -10.16 -21.91
C SER A 647 4.33 -11.16 -22.97
N GLY A 648 4.77 -12.42 -22.88
CA GLY A 648 4.34 -13.52 -23.76
C GLY A 648 2.89 -13.96 -23.58
N ARG A 649 2.15 -13.36 -22.63
CA ARG A 649 0.70 -13.55 -22.50
C ARG A 649 -0.08 -12.84 -23.60
N ALA A 650 0.46 -11.76 -24.17
CA ALA A 650 -0.13 -11.07 -25.30
C ALA A 650 0.54 -11.42 -26.64
N GLY A 651 -0.24 -11.34 -27.72
CA GLY A 651 0.24 -11.61 -29.08
C GLY A 651 0.60 -13.09 -29.27
N ARG A 652 -0.36 -13.97 -28.93
CA ARG A 652 -0.30 -15.40 -29.25
C ARG A 652 -0.79 -15.63 -30.69
N SER A 653 -0.39 -16.74 -31.29
CA SER A 653 -0.85 -17.15 -32.64
C SER A 653 -0.59 -16.12 -33.75
N GLY A 654 0.51 -15.36 -33.64
CA GLY A 654 0.90 -14.36 -34.65
C GLY A 654 0.12 -13.04 -34.57
N GLN A 655 -0.65 -12.80 -33.51
CA GLN A 655 -1.30 -11.51 -33.28
C GLN A 655 -0.32 -10.44 -32.78
N GLU A 656 -0.63 -9.18 -33.06
CA GLU A 656 0.12 -8.04 -32.53
C GLU A 656 -0.13 -7.86 -31.03
N ALA A 657 0.87 -7.34 -30.32
CA ALA A 657 0.73 -7.06 -28.89
C ALA A 657 1.32 -5.71 -28.49
N LEU A 658 0.70 -5.10 -27.49
CA LEU A 658 1.23 -3.97 -26.74
C LEU A 658 1.54 -4.40 -25.31
N VAL A 659 2.79 -4.19 -24.90
CA VAL A 659 3.26 -4.46 -23.54
C VAL A 659 3.62 -3.12 -22.90
N ILE A 660 2.81 -2.68 -21.95
CA ILE A 660 3.01 -1.43 -21.23
C ILE A 660 3.68 -1.74 -19.90
N THR A 661 4.88 -1.20 -19.66
CA THR A 661 5.62 -1.37 -18.42
C THR A 661 5.71 -0.05 -17.70
N TYR A 662 5.09 0.05 -16.52
CA TYR A 662 5.20 1.23 -15.67
C TYR A 662 6.42 1.13 -14.77
N ALA A 663 7.30 2.14 -14.81
CA ALA A 663 8.51 2.24 -14.02
C ALA A 663 8.37 3.34 -12.97
N ALA A 664 8.35 2.99 -11.68
CA ALA A 664 8.20 4.00 -10.63
C ALA A 664 9.49 4.80 -10.41
N ALA A 665 9.35 6.09 -10.12
CA ALA A 665 10.48 6.99 -9.87
C ALA A 665 11.25 6.62 -8.59
N GLY A 666 10.58 6.04 -7.59
CA GLY A 666 11.18 5.66 -6.31
C GLY A 666 11.90 4.30 -6.29
N SER A 667 11.84 3.53 -7.38
CA SER A 667 12.48 2.20 -7.46
C SER A 667 13.76 2.29 -8.30
N GLY A 668 14.92 2.10 -7.66
CA GLY A 668 16.21 2.09 -8.37
C GLY A 668 16.28 1.02 -9.47
N HIS A 669 15.67 -0.15 -9.21
CA HIS A 669 15.51 -1.22 -10.18
C HIS A 669 14.66 -0.80 -11.39
N ASP A 670 13.49 -0.20 -11.17
CA ASP A 670 12.61 0.24 -12.26
C ASP A 670 13.29 1.29 -13.13
N GLN A 671 13.97 2.26 -12.50
CA GLN A 671 14.70 3.32 -13.19
C GLN A 671 15.90 2.80 -13.98
N TYR A 672 16.61 1.79 -13.45
CA TYR A 672 17.73 1.15 -14.15
C TYR A 672 17.27 0.57 -15.49
N PHE A 673 16.18 -0.21 -15.49
CA PHE A 673 15.66 -0.86 -16.69
C PHE A 673 14.83 0.08 -17.58
N PHE A 674 14.24 1.14 -17.04
CA PHE A 674 13.62 2.18 -17.86
C PHE A 674 14.61 2.85 -18.82
N ARG A 675 15.87 3.03 -18.38
CA ARG A 675 16.97 3.55 -19.22
C ARG A 675 17.61 2.49 -20.11
N ARG A 676 17.52 1.22 -19.72
CA ARG A 676 18.17 0.07 -20.38
C ARG A 676 17.15 -0.98 -20.79
N GLN A 677 16.12 -0.54 -21.51
CA GLN A 677 14.93 -1.34 -21.84
C GLN A 677 15.30 -2.64 -22.57
N GLU A 678 16.30 -2.57 -23.45
CA GLU A 678 16.84 -3.71 -24.20
C GLU A 678 17.33 -4.86 -23.30
N GLN A 679 17.91 -4.56 -22.13
CA GLN A 679 18.41 -5.58 -21.20
C GLN A 679 17.26 -6.39 -20.57
N MET A 680 16.11 -5.75 -20.37
CA MET A 680 14.91 -6.42 -19.85
C MET A 680 14.19 -7.22 -20.94
N VAL A 681 14.05 -6.66 -22.14
CA VAL A 681 13.32 -7.32 -23.25
C VAL A 681 14.13 -8.45 -23.89
N ALA A 682 15.45 -8.31 -23.99
CA ALA A 682 16.35 -9.30 -24.61
C ALA A 682 17.18 -10.12 -23.61
N GLY A 683 16.94 -9.99 -22.31
CA GLY A 683 17.72 -10.69 -21.29
C GLY A 683 17.63 -12.22 -21.37
N VAL A 684 18.70 -12.89 -20.95
CA VAL A 684 18.86 -14.36 -21.07
C VAL A 684 18.19 -15.10 -19.91
N VAL A 685 17.21 -15.94 -20.24
CA VAL A 685 16.61 -16.91 -19.32
C VAL A 685 17.62 -18.03 -19.04
N ALA A 686 18.12 -18.14 -17.80
CA ALA A 686 18.99 -19.26 -17.44
C ALA A 686 18.19 -20.53 -17.18
N PRO A 687 18.77 -21.71 -17.43
CA PRO A 687 18.20 -22.96 -16.95
C PRO A 687 18.24 -23.00 -15.40
N PRO A 688 17.20 -23.55 -14.75
CA PRO A 688 17.19 -23.72 -13.30
C PRO A 688 18.32 -24.67 -12.86
N LYS A 689 18.92 -24.38 -11.70
CA LYS A 689 19.89 -25.28 -11.05
C LYS A 689 19.17 -26.05 -9.94
N LEU A 690 19.41 -27.36 -9.88
CA LEU A 690 18.94 -28.22 -8.80
C LEU A 690 20.17 -28.67 -8.00
N GLU A 691 20.14 -28.50 -6.69
CA GLU A 691 21.19 -28.99 -5.79
C GLU A 691 20.76 -30.34 -5.18
N LEU A 692 21.31 -31.44 -5.69
CA LEU A 692 20.99 -32.79 -5.22
C LEU A 692 21.82 -33.21 -4.00
N ALA A 693 22.49 -32.26 -3.34
CA ALA A 693 23.27 -32.44 -2.11
C ALA A 693 22.60 -31.85 -0.85
N ASN A 694 21.38 -31.31 -0.97
CA ASN A 694 20.62 -30.84 0.18
C ASN A 694 20.13 -32.05 1.02
N GLN A 695 20.60 -32.14 2.27
CA GLN A 695 20.32 -33.27 3.17
C GLN A 695 18.82 -33.45 3.43
N ASP A 696 18.10 -32.37 3.74
CA ASP A 696 16.68 -32.42 4.11
C ASP A 696 15.81 -32.84 2.91
N LEU A 697 16.18 -32.37 1.71
CA LEU A 697 15.56 -32.81 0.46
C LEU A 697 15.71 -34.31 0.26
N ILE A 698 16.94 -34.81 0.34
CA ILE A 698 17.23 -36.22 0.15
C ILE A 698 16.53 -37.06 1.23
N GLN A 699 16.56 -36.64 2.49
CA GLN A 699 15.94 -37.35 3.61
C GLN A 699 14.42 -37.51 3.43
N SER A 700 13.70 -36.45 3.04
CA SER A 700 12.25 -36.52 2.77
C SER A 700 11.92 -37.49 1.62
N HIS A 701 12.75 -37.54 0.58
CA HIS A 701 12.60 -38.50 -0.51
C HIS A 701 12.89 -39.94 -0.06
N VAL A 702 13.88 -40.15 0.82
CA VAL A 702 14.14 -41.46 1.44
C VAL A 702 12.91 -41.94 2.24
N TYR A 703 12.30 -41.07 3.04
CA TYR A 703 11.06 -41.38 3.76
C TYR A 703 9.87 -41.66 2.83
N SER A 704 9.78 -40.97 1.69
CA SER A 704 8.77 -41.27 0.67
C SER A 704 8.97 -42.66 0.06
N ILE A 705 10.21 -43.10 -0.17
CA ILE A 705 10.52 -44.46 -0.65
C ILE A 705 10.15 -45.47 0.44
N TRP A 706 10.52 -45.21 1.69
CA TRP A 706 10.13 -46.03 2.84
C TRP A 706 8.61 -46.22 2.93
N LEU A 707 7.85 -45.12 2.86
CA LEU A 707 6.38 -45.16 2.91
C LEU A 707 5.77 -45.92 1.71
N ALA A 708 6.36 -45.80 0.52
CA ALA A 708 5.92 -46.57 -0.64
C ALA A 708 6.12 -48.10 -0.44
N HIS A 709 7.16 -48.51 0.29
CA HIS A 709 7.42 -49.91 0.62
C HIS A 709 6.56 -50.46 1.77
N THR A 710 6.03 -49.60 2.67
CA THR A 710 5.05 -50.03 3.67
C THR A 710 3.68 -50.30 3.05
N LYS A 711 3.33 -49.59 1.96
CA LYS A 711 2.03 -49.63 1.25
C LYS A 711 0.84 -49.22 2.12
N VAL A 712 1.09 -48.46 3.18
CA VAL A 712 0.06 -47.93 4.07
C VAL A 712 -0.75 -46.86 3.35
N ASP A 713 -2.08 -46.95 3.43
CA ASP A 713 -2.97 -45.87 3.03
C ASP A 713 -3.21 -44.93 4.22
N LEU A 714 -2.76 -43.68 4.07
CA LEU A 714 -2.92 -42.64 5.08
C LEU A 714 -4.34 -42.04 5.12
N GLY A 715 -5.20 -42.38 4.16
CA GLY A 715 -6.58 -41.90 4.10
C GLY A 715 -6.72 -40.41 3.77
N ASP A 716 -7.83 -39.81 4.18
CA ASP A 716 -8.22 -38.43 3.85
C ASP A 716 -8.00 -37.42 4.99
N SER A 717 -7.70 -37.89 6.21
CA SER A 717 -7.67 -37.06 7.42
C SER A 717 -6.81 -37.67 8.53
N MET A 718 -6.21 -36.82 9.38
CA MET A 718 -5.29 -37.26 10.44
C MET A 718 -5.95 -38.15 11.52
N ASN A 719 -7.25 -38.02 11.74
CA ASN A 719 -8.01 -38.90 12.65
C ASN A 719 -8.25 -40.31 12.08
N LYS A 720 -7.87 -40.58 10.82
CA LYS A 720 -7.72 -41.95 10.31
C LYS A 720 -6.41 -42.58 10.78
N ILE A 721 -5.38 -41.78 11.02
CA ILE A 721 -4.03 -42.20 11.43
C ILE A 721 -3.91 -42.26 12.95
N LEU A 722 -4.41 -41.24 13.65
CA LEU A 722 -4.31 -41.10 15.09
C LEU A 722 -5.58 -41.59 15.77
N ASP A 723 -5.41 -42.25 16.91
CA ASP A 723 -6.50 -42.68 17.77
C ASP A 723 -6.88 -41.55 18.72
N LEU A 724 -8.06 -40.96 18.53
CA LEU A 724 -8.52 -39.82 19.32
C LEU A 724 -9.18 -40.22 20.64
N ASP A 725 -9.45 -41.51 20.83
CA ASP A 725 -10.11 -42.04 22.02
C ASP A 725 -9.09 -42.38 23.12
N LEU A 726 -7.79 -42.45 22.78
CA LEU A 726 -6.70 -42.75 23.69
C LEU A 726 -5.90 -41.48 24.09
N GLU A 727 -5.36 -41.48 25.30
CA GLU A 727 -4.53 -40.39 25.81
C GLU A 727 -3.25 -40.23 24.99
N GLY A 728 -2.87 -38.98 24.68
CA GLY A 728 -1.70 -38.67 23.86
C GLY A 728 -1.88 -38.86 22.35
N TYR A 729 -3.05 -39.34 21.91
CA TYR A 729 -3.39 -39.57 20.50
C TYR A 729 -2.34 -40.38 19.74
N PRO A 730 -2.08 -41.65 20.13
CA PRO A 730 -1.10 -42.50 19.47
C PRO A 730 -1.52 -42.83 18.03
N ILE A 731 -0.57 -43.31 17.22
CA ILE A 731 -0.91 -43.88 15.91
C ILE A 731 -1.77 -45.12 16.15
N LYS A 732 -2.84 -45.29 15.38
CA LYS A 732 -3.70 -46.47 15.47
C LYS A 732 -2.91 -47.74 15.25
N GLU A 733 -3.20 -48.77 16.03
CA GLU A 733 -2.45 -50.03 16.01
C GLU A 733 -2.43 -50.65 14.61
N SER A 734 -3.53 -50.59 13.86
CA SER A 734 -3.58 -51.11 12.48
C SER A 734 -2.54 -50.46 11.56
N ILE A 735 -2.37 -49.14 11.66
CA ILE A 735 -1.40 -48.39 10.84
C ILE A 735 0.02 -48.59 11.38
N SER A 736 0.19 -48.57 12.71
CA SER A 736 1.48 -48.82 13.36
C SER A 736 2.08 -50.17 12.94
N VAL A 737 1.27 -51.24 12.90
CA VAL A 737 1.69 -52.56 12.44
C VAL A 737 2.10 -52.55 10.97
N ASP A 738 1.31 -51.91 10.09
CA ASP A 738 1.61 -51.87 8.66
C ASP A 738 2.85 -51.00 8.33
N LEU A 739 3.15 -49.99 9.16
CA LEU A 739 4.37 -49.17 9.05
C LEU A 739 5.63 -49.92 9.50
N ARG A 740 5.51 -50.99 10.31
CA ARG A 740 6.66 -51.82 10.70
C ARG A 740 7.07 -52.73 9.55
N MET A 741 8.26 -52.48 9.01
CA MET A 741 8.81 -53.29 7.93
C MET A 741 9.46 -54.58 8.48
N SER A 742 9.26 -55.70 7.78
CA SER A 742 10.09 -56.89 7.99
C SER A 742 11.51 -56.64 7.48
N ALA A 743 12.48 -57.42 7.98
CA ALA A 743 13.88 -57.30 7.58
C ALA A 743 14.08 -57.42 6.04
N ASP A 744 13.35 -58.32 5.38
CA ASP A 744 13.39 -58.48 3.91
C ASP A 744 12.84 -57.23 3.18
N LYS A 745 11.73 -56.65 3.65
CA LYS A 745 11.20 -55.41 3.06
C LYS A 745 12.18 -54.24 3.26
N MET A 746 12.78 -54.13 4.44
CA MET A 746 13.75 -53.08 4.75
C MET A 746 15.00 -53.20 3.86
N TYR A 747 15.52 -54.41 3.68
CA TYR A 747 16.62 -54.68 2.77
C TYR A 747 16.29 -54.26 1.32
N ARG A 748 15.09 -54.60 0.82
CA ARG A 748 14.64 -54.19 -0.53
C ARG A 748 14.53 -52.67 -0.67
N CYS A 749 14.02 -51.98 0.35
CA CYS A 749 13.92 -50.52 0.38
C CYS A 749 15.30 -49.86 0.32
N LEU A 750 16.24 -50.37 1.12
CA LEU A 750 17.63 -49.90 1.12
C LEU A 750 18.29 -50.09 -0.25
N GLN A 751 18.13 -51.25 -0.89
CA GLN A 751 18.67 -51.51 -2.22
C GLN A 751 18.04 -50.62 -3.29
N ALA A 752 16.72 -50.40 -3.24
CA ALA A 752 16.04 -49.49 -4.16
C ALA A 752 16.55 -48.06 -4.02
N THR A 753 16.73 -47.59 -2.78
CA THR A 753 17.23 -46.24 -2.49
C THR A 753 18.68 -46.08 -2.94
N LYS A 754 19.55 -47.07 -2.67
CA LYS A 754 20.94 -47.11 -3.16
C LYS A 754 20.97 -47.04 -4.70
N ALA A 755 20.12 -47.80 -5.39
CA ALA A 755 20.04 -47.78 -6.85
C ALA A 755 19.68 -46.40 -7.41
N ILE A 756 18.74 -45.68 -6.80
CA ILE A 756 18.38 -44.31 -7.22
C ILE A 756 19.58 -43.36 -7.06
N PHE A 757 20.34 -43.48 -5.97
CA PHE A 757 21.52 -42.62 -5.72
C PHE A 757 22.75 -42.99 -6.56
N THR A 758 22.73 -44.11 -7.31
CA THR A 758 23.77 -44.40 -8.30
C THR A 758 23.65 -43.57 -9.60
N ASP A 759 22.58 -42.79 -9.76
CA ASP A 759 22.43 -41.89 -10.91
C ASP A 759 23.58 -40.88 -11.00
N ARG A 760 24.03 -40.60 -12.24
CA ARG A 760 25.20 -39.76 -12.53
C ARG A 760 25.05 -38.33 -12.00
N TYR A 761 23.82 -37.79 -11.98
CA TYR A 761 23.57 -36.43 -11.50
C TYR A 761 23.65 -36.36 -9.97
N SER A 762 23.02 -37.33 -9.28
CA SER A 762 23.06 -37.45 -7.82
C SER A 762 24.48 -37.65 -7.30
N GLN A 763 25.27 -38.54 -7.92
CA GLN A 763 26.63 -38.82 -7.46
C GLN A 763 27.57 -37.63 -7.56
N LYS A 764 27.42 -36.77 -8.58
CA LYS A 764 28.27 -35.60 -8.76
C LYS A 764 28.13 -34.59 -7.62
N ASP A 765 26.92 -34.46 -7.08
CA ASP A 765 26.62 -33.51 -6.01
C ASP A 765 26.81 -34.15 -4.63
N LEU A 766 26.35 -35.40 -4.43
CA LEU A 766 26.55 -36.14 -3.17
C LEU A 766 28.03 -36.40 -2.87
N ALA A 767 28.89 -36.61 -3.87
CA ALA A 767 30.32 -36.80 -3.66
C ALA A 767 31.04 -35.54 -3.12
N LYS A 768 30.41 -34.36 -3.26
CA LYS A 768 30.93 -33.11 -2.70
C LYS A 768 30.43 -32.84 -1.29
N SER A 769 29.40 -33.56 -0.83
CA SER A 769 28.83 -33.34 0.49
C SER A 769 29.61 -34.10 1.57
N THR A 770 29.68 -33.50 2.75
CA THR A 770 30.40 -34.08 3.91
C THR A 770 29.48 -34.92 4.80
N TRP A 771 28.17 -34.82 4.61
CA TRP A 771 27.16 -35.47 5.46
C TRP A 771 26.71 -36.85 4.95
N TYR A 772 26.84 -37.12 3.65
CA TYR A 772 26.32 -38.36 3.05
C TYR A 772 27.27 -39.53 3.28
N SER A 773 26.73 -40.62 3.84
CA SER A 773 27.38 -41.92 3.91
C SER A 773 26.37 -43.05 3.74
N VAL A 774 26.85 -44.26 3.48
CA VAL A 774 25.98 -45.45 3.44
C VAL A 774 25.34 -45.69 4.82
N ASP A 775 26.10 -45.46 5.89
CA ASP A 775 25.62 -45.61 7.26
C ASP A 775 24.52 -44.58 7.59
N TRP A 776 24.63 -43.35 7.08
CA TRP A 776 23.59 -42.34 7.23
C TRP A 776 22.26 -42.79 6.60
N LEU A 777 22.33 -43.40 5.41
CA LEU A 777 21.15 -43.88 4.71
C LEU A 777 20.47 -45.03 5.47
N GLU A 778 21.27 -45.96 6.00
CA GLU A 778 20.78 -47.09 6.80
C GLU A 778 20.12 -46.60 8.08
N PHE A 779 20.78 -45.71 8.83
CA PHE A 779 20.22 -45.08 10.02
C PHE A 779 18.92 -44.30 9.73
N THR A 780 18.88 -43.57 8.62
CA THR A 780 17.69 -42.80 8.22
C THR A 780 16.48 -43.72 7.98
N LEU A 781 16.68 -44.84 7.29
CA LEU A 781 15.60 -45.81 7.04
C LEU A 781 15.16 -46.55 8.31
N GLU A 782 16.09 -46.88 9.20
CA GLU A 782 15.78 -47.51 10.49
C GLU A 782 15.00 -46.57 11.41
N SER A 783 15.35 -45.29 11.43
CA SER A 783 14.69 -44.27 12.26
C SER A 783 13.34 -43.78 11.70
N ALA A 784 13.00 -44.10 10.45
CA ALA A 784 11.84 -43.57 9.73
C ALA A 784 10.50 -43.74 10.46
N HIS A 785 10.27 -44.89 11.10
CA HIS A 785 9.04 -45.12 11.89
C HIS A 785 8.93 -44.15 13.09
N GLY A 786 10.05 -43.92 13.78
CA GLY A 786 10.11 -42.98 14.90
C GLY A 786 9.90 -41.54 14.46
N GLU A 787 10.51 -41.15 13.33
CA GLU A 787 10.36 -39.82 12.76
C GLU A 787 8.94 -39.58 12.20
N PHE A 788 8.30 -40.59 11.61
CA PHE A 788 6.88 -40.51 11.21
C PHE A 788 5.97 -40.24 12.41
N ASN A 789 6.23 -40.91 13.53
CA ASN A 789 5.48 -40.68 14.76
C ASN A 789 5.73 -39.29 15.34
N ARG A 790 6.97 -38.79 15.30
CA ARG A 790 7.31 -37.44 15.77
C ARG A 790 6.67 -36.36 14.89
N ALA A 791 6.57 -36.58 13.58
CA ALA A 791 5.89 -35.66 12.66
C ALA A 791 4.41 -35.46 13.01
N CYS A 792 3.77 -36.37 13.76
CA CYS A 792 2.40 -36.20 14.25
C CYS A 792 2.28 -35.24 15.45
N ASP A 793 3.38 -34.90 16.14
CA ASP A 793 3.34 -34.17 17.42
C ASP A 793 2.71 -32.78 17.31
N ARG A 794 2.96 -32.07 16.20
CA ARG A 794 2.33 -30.76 15.98
C ARG A 794 0.82 -30.87 15.89
N TRP A 795 0.29 -31.82 15.12
CA TRP A 795 -1.15 -32.07 15.06
C TRP A 795 -1.71 -32.48 16.42
N ARG A 796 -1.01 -33.35 17.17
CA ARG A 796 -1.40 -33.76 18.53
C ARG A 796 -1.55 -32.55 19.46
N ASN A 797 -0.60 -31.63 19.43
CA ASN A 797 -0.64 -30.42 20.24
C ASN A 797 -1.82 -29.52 19.84
N LEU A 798 -2.01 -29.27 18.54
CA LEU A 798 -3.15 -28.47 18.05
C LEU A 798 -4.51 -29.05 18.43
N TYR A 799 -4.68 -30.37 18.32
CA TYR A 799 -5.93 -31.03 18.68
C TYR A 799 -6.14 -31.04 20.20
N ARG A 800 -5.09 -31.27 20.98
CA ARG A 800 -5.13 -31.21 22.45
C ARG A 800 -5.56 -29.83 22.94
N GLU A 801 -4.92 -28.78 22.43
CA GLU A 801 -5.27 -27.40 22.74
C GLU A 801 -6.73 -27.09 22.39
N ALA A 802 -7.20 -27.51 21.21
CA ALA A 802 -8.59 -27.29 20.80
C ALA A 802 -9.58 -28.06 21.69
N GLU A 803 -9.25 -29.28 22.11
CA GLU A 803 -10.08 -30.06 23.05
C GLU A 803 -10.13 -29.41 24.43
N GLU A 804 -8.98 -29.01 24.98
CA GLU A 804 -8.91 -28.32 26.27
C GLU A 804 -9.69 -26.99 26.23
N GLN A 805 -9.59 -26.25 25.13
CA GLN A 805 -10.36 -25.02 24.91
C GLN A 805 -11.87 -25.29 24.90
N LEU A 806 -12.30 -26.34 24.20
CA LEU A 806 -13.70 -26.73 24.10
C LEU A 806 -14.27 -27.14 25.47
N GLN A 807 -13.53 -27.95 26.22
CA GLN A 807 -13.93 -28.39 27.56
C GLN A 807 -14.00 -27.22 28.54
N ALA A 808 -13.01 -26.31 28.52
CA ALA A 808 -13.01 -25.11 29.36
C ALA A 808 -14.19 -24.17 29.06
N ALA A 809 -14.51 -23.97 27.77
CA ALA A 809 -15.65 -23.17 27.35
C ALA A 809 -16.98 -23.79 27.81
N ARG A 810 -17.18 -25.10 27.62
CA ARG A 810 -18.37 -25.83 28.07
C ARG A 810 -18.55 -25.78 29.58
N LEU A 811 -17.50 -26.02 30.34
CA LEU A 811 -17.53 -25.90 31.80
C LEU A 811 -17.94 -24.49 32.25
N THR A 812 -17.53 -23.46 31.51
CA THR A 812 -17.91 -22.07 31.79
C THR A 812 -19.39 -21.82 31.47
N ILE A 813 -19.88 -22.31 30.33
CA ILE A 813 -21.32 -22.25 29.94
C ILE A 813 -22.19 -22.98 30.96
N ASP A 814 -21.78 -24.18 31.39
CA ASP A 814 -22.48 -25.00 32.37
C ASP A 814 -22.53 -24.32 33.75
N ARG A 815 -21.46 -23.61 34.16
CA ARG A 815 -21.46 -22.77 35.37
C ARG A 815 -22.42 -21.58 35.25
N SER A 816 -22.60 -21.01 34.05
CA SER A 816 -23.63 -19.97 33.81
C SER A 816 -25.03 -20.50 34.06
N ALA A 817 -25.32 -21.72 33.60
CA ALA A 817 -26.61 -22.36 33.83
C ALA A 817 -26.92 -22.59 35.32
N ARG A 818 -25.89 -22.58 36.19
CA ARG A 818 -26.00 -22.70 37.65
C ARG A 818 -26.10 -21.35 38.39
N GLY A 819 -25.97 -20.23 37.69
CA GLY A 819 -26.14 -18.87 38.23
C GLY A 819 -24.85 -18.15 38.67
N ASP A 820 -23.68 -18.74 38.47
CA ASP A 820 -22.42 -18.28 39.07
C ASP A 820 -21.59 -17.31 38.21
N ILE A 821 -22.03 -16.96 36.99
CA ILE A 821 -21.27 -16.08 36.08
C ILE A 821 -22.15 -15.10 35.28
N THR A 822 -21.53 -14.03 34.78
CA THR A 822 -22.21 -12.94 34.04
C THR A 822 -22.64 -13.35 32.63
N GLN A 823 -23.65 -12.65 32.08
CA GLN A 823 -24.15 -12.87 30.71
C GLN A 823 -23.07 -12.60 29.63
N GLU A 824 -22.16 -11.67 29.88
CA GLU A 824 -21.02 -11.37 29.01
C GLU A 824 -20.01 -12.51 28.96
N GLN A 825 -19.66 -13.08 30.13
CA GLN A 825 -18.77 -14.25 30.22
C GLN A 825 -19.38 -15.48 29.54
N ARG A 826 -20.71 -15.65 29.64
CA ARG A 826 -21.42 -16.70 28.91
C ARG A 826 -21.31 -16.51 27.40
N HIS A 827 -21.57 -15.30 26.89
CA HIS A 827 -21.46 -15.03 25.46
C HIS A 827 -20.04 -15.24 24.93
N LEU A 828 -19.01 -14.83 25.69
CA LEU A 828 -17.61 -15.11 25.36
C LEU A 828 -17.31 -16.61 25.32
N ALA A 829 -17.82 -17.38 26.27
CA ALA A 829 -17.67 -18.83 26.31
C ALA A 829 -18.39 -19.52 25.13
N GLU A 830 -19.59 -19.07 24.75
CA GLU A 830 -20.33 -19.57 23.56
C GLU A 830 -19.60 -19.27 22.24
N VAL A 831 -18.86 -18.17 22.17
CA VAL A 831 -17.98 -17.86 21.03
C VAL A 831 -16.75 -18.76 21.03
N GLN A 832 -16.10 -18.95 22.18
CA GLN A 832 -14.94 -19.84 22.34
C GLN A 832 -15.28 -21.30 22.04
N GLU A 833 -16.46 -21.79 22.46
CA GLU A 833 -16.93 -23.14 22.16
C GLU A 833 -17.08 -23.34 20.65
N ARG A 834 -17.77 -22.41 19.97
CA ARG A 834 -17.93 -22.44 18.50
C ARG A 834 -16.60 -22.40 17.78
N GLU A 835 -15.66 -21.59 18.26
CA GLU A 835 -14.31 -21.51 17.69
C GLU A 835 -13.52 -22.81 17.89
N ALA A 836 -13.50 -23.36 19.10
CA ALA A 836 -12.80 -24.61 19.41
C ALA A 836 -13.38 -25.80 18.63
N GLN A 837 -14.71 -25.89 18.53
CA GLN A 837 -15.37 -26.92 17.72
C GLN A 837 -14.98 -26.77 16.25
N ARG A 838 -15.00 -25.55 15.71
CA ARG A 838 -14.55 -25.28 14.34
C ARG A 838 -13.08 -25.67 14.13
N GLN A 839 -12.20 -25.46 15.11
CA GLN A 839 -10.80 -25.89 15.01
C GLN A 839 -10.68 -27.42 14.94
N LYS A 840 -11.42 -28.16 15.77
CA LYS A 840 -11.47 -29.62 15.70
C LYS A 840 -12.01 -30.12 14.36
N ASP A 841 -13.09 -29.50 13.88
CA ASP A 841 -13.69 -29.84 12.59
C ASP A 841 -12.73 -29.53 11.43
N LEU A 842 -11.90 -28.49 11.56
CA LEU A 842 -10.81 -28.21 10.62
C LEU A 842 -9.74 -29.31 10.70
N LEU A 843 -9.20 -29.61 11.88
CA LEU A 843 -8.13 -30.61 12.07
C LEU A 843 -8.52 -32.02 11.60
N THR A 844 -9.81 -32.35 11.70
CA THR A 844 -10.38 -33.65 11.29
C THR A 844 -11.00 -33.63 9.88
N GLY A 845 -10.96 -32.50 9.18
CA GLY A 845 -11.44 -32.38 7.80
C GLY A 845 -12.96 -32.35 7.62
N GLN A 846 -13.74 -32.23 8.70
CA GLN A 846 -15.20 -32.21 8.65
C GLN A 846 -15.79 -30.97 7.96
N ILE A 847 -15.11 -29.82 8.04
CA ILE A 847 -15.54 -28.56 7.40
C ILE A 847 -15.47 -28.65 5.86
N ASN A 848 -14.65 -29.54 5.32
CA ASN A 848 -14.34 -29.60 3.88
C ASN A 848 -15.06 -30.75 3.15
N LYS A 849 -16.10 -31.36 3.74
CA LYS A 849 -16.92 -32.38 3.05
C LYS A 849 -17.54 -31.80 1.78
N GLY A 850 -16.93 -32.08 0.63
CA GLY A 850 -17.36 -31.60 -0.70
C GLY A 850 -16.35 -30.70 -1.44
N ARG A 851 -15.24 -30.27 -0.80
CA ARG A 851 -14.15 -29.52 -1.45
C ARG A 851 -13.01 -30.44 -1.88
N SER A 852 -12.22 -30.03 -2.86
CA SER A 852 -11.05 -30.79 -3.34
C SER A 852 -10.01 -30.97 -2.21
N ASN A 853 -9.44 -32.18 -2.07
CA ASN A 853 -8.33 -32.48 -1.16
C ASN A 853 -7.12 -31.55 -1.33
N SER A 854 -7.02 -30.85 -2.47
CA SER A 854 -6.00 -29.86 -2.77
C SER A 854 -6.03 -28.60 -1.90
N GLU A 855 -7.12 -28.32 -1.17
CA GLU A 855 -7.26 -27.14 -0.31
C GLU A 855 -7.15 -27.46 1.19
N PHE A 856 -7.17 -28.75 1.57
CA PHE A 856 -7.14 -29.16 2.96
C PHE A 856 -5.68 -29.29 3.48
N GLU A 857 -5.29 -28.48 4.46
CA GLU A 857 -3.92 -28.49 5.01
C GLU A 857 -3.62 -29.77 5.79
N PHE A 858 -4.57 -30.25 6.59
CA PHE A 858 -4.39 -31.47 7.40
C PHE A 858 -4.75 -32.75 6.62
N TYR A 859 -4.79 -32.65 5.28
CA TYR A 859 -4.74 -33.83 4.44
C TYR A 859 -3.40 -34.54 4.68
N PRO A 860 -3.38 -35.83 5.06
CA PRO A 860 -2.19 -36.48 5.61
C PRO A 860 -0.91 -36.27 4.82
N TYR A 861 -0.92 -36.50 3.50
CA TYR A 861 0.28 -36.34 2.66
C TYR A 861 0.79 -34.89 2.62
N ARG A 862 -0.11 -33.91 2.64
CA ARG A 862 0.24 -32.49 2.67
C ARG A 862 0.76 -32.07 4.04
N TYR A 863 0.14 -32.58 5.10
CA TYR A 863 0.59 -32.36 6.46
C TYR A 863 2.01 -32.89 6.66
N PHE A 864 2.27 -34.16 6.32
CA PHE A 864 3.62 -34.73 6.44
C PHE A 864 4.65 -34.05 5.54
N ALA A 865 4.23 -33.52 4.38
CA ALA A 865 5.10 -32.70 3.57
C ALA A 865 5.46 -31.36 4.25
N ALA A 866 4.49 -30.73 4.93
CA ALA A 866 4.71 -29.50 5.67
C ALA A 866 5.54 -29.67 6.95
N GLU A 867 5.52 -30.87 7.55
CA GLU A 867 6.40 -31.25 8.67
C GLU A 867 7.79 -31.73 8.21
N GLY A 868 8.06 -31.75 6.90
CA GLY A 868 9.36 -32.16 6.33
C GLY A 868 9.58 -33.68 6.27
N PHE A 869 8.58 -34.49 6.63
CA PHE A 869 8.68 -35.94 6.53
C PHE A 869 8.51 -36.44 5.09
N LEU A 870 7.63 -35.81 4.30
CA LEU A 870 7.46 -36.09 2.87
C LEU A 870 7.97 -34.93 2.01
N PRO A 871 8.32 -35.17 0.73
CA PRO A 871 8.64 -34.09 -0.18
C PRO A 871 7.40 -33.24 -0.44
N GLY A 872 7.52 -31.93 -0.26
CA GLY A 872 6.47 -30.93 -0.48
C GLY A 872 6.82 -29.92 -1.57
N PHE A 873 5.80 -29.32 -2.19
CA PHE A 873 5.99 -28.21 -3.15
C PHE A 873 6.59 -26.96 -2.48
N ASN A 874 6.34 -26.78 -1.19
CA ASN A 874 7.02 -25.83 -0.33
C ASN A 874 7.85 -26.67 0.64
N PHE A 875 9.18 -26.60 0.55
CA PHE A 875 10.04 -27.09 1.63
C PHE A 875 9.63 -26.41 2.96
N PRO A 876 9.75 -27.11 4.11
CA PRO A 876 8.81 -27.03 5.22
C PRO A 876 8.93 -25.71 5.98
N ARG A 877 8.16 -24.69 5.56
CA ARG A 877 7.94 -23.47 6.35
C ARG A 877 6.44 -23.23 6.46
N LEU A 878 5.86 -23.77 7.53
CA LEU A 878 4.45 -23.55 7.83
C LEU A 878 4.18 -22.05 7.91
N PRO A 879 3.28 -21.52 7.06
CA PRO A 879 3.02 -20.10 6.98
C PRO A 879 2.25 -19.62 8.21
N VAL A 880 2.42 -18.34 8.55
CA VAL A 880 1.55 -17.65 9.49
C VAL A 880 0.24 -17.33 8.78
N ARG A 881 -0.89 -17.38 9.51
CA ARG A 881 -2.23 -17.17 8.96
C ARG A 881 -2.86 -15.89 9.47
N ALA A 882 -3.73 -15.31 8.65
CA ALA A 882 -4.67 -14.28 9.05
C ALA A 882 -6.09 -14.74 8.72
N TYR A 883 -6.99 -14.71 9.70
CA TYR A 883 -8.42 -14.90 9.49
C TYR A 883 -9.05 -13.59 9.03
N ILE A 884 -9.73 -13.64 7.89
CA ILE A 884 -10.45 -12.55 7.26
C ILE A 884 -11.95 -12.86 7.36
N PRO A 885 -12.74 -12.05 8.08
CA PRO A 885 -14.18 -12.26 8.15
C PRO A 885 -14.82 -12.00 6.78
N ALA A 886 -15.69 -12.91 6.34
CA ALA A 886 -16.45 -12.85 5.10
C ALA A 886 -17.86 -13.40 5.34
N ASN A 887 -18.83 -12.98 4.53
CA ASN A 887 -20.28 -13.23 4.73
C ASN A 887 -20.65 -14.72 4.91
N ASN A 888 -19.82 -15.65 4.40
CA ASN A 888 -20.02 -17.10 4.50
C ASN A 888 -18.95 -17.81 5.37
N GLY A 889 -18.70 -17.29 6.58
CA GLY A 889 -17.86 -17.98 7.58
C GLY A 889 -16.37 -17.64 7.57
N GLY A 890 -15.96 -16.57 6.87
CA GLY A 890 -14.57 -16.09 6.83
C GLY A 890 -13.56 -17.02 6.16
N GLU A 891 -12.39 -16.47 5.86
CA GLU A 891 -11.34 -17.09 5.05
C GLU A 891 -9.97 -16.93 5.70
N PHE A 892 -9.06 -17.89 5.48
CA PHE A 892 -7.70 -17.81 5.99
C PHE A 892 -6.74 -17.45 4.87
N ILE A 893 -5.95 -16.42 5.09
CA ILE A 893 -4.85 -16.02 4.21
C ILE A 893 -3.54 -16.46 4.85
N SER A 894 -2.67 -17.10 4.08
CA SER A 894 -1.36 -17.56 4.55
C SER A 894 -0.21 -16.69 4.01
N ARG A 895 0.84 -16.52 4.82
CA ARG A 895 2.08 -15.82 4.46
C ARG A 895 3.32 -16.54 4.99
N PRO A 896 4.45 -16.52 4.23
CA PRO A 896 5.74 -16.89 4.78
C PRO A 896 5.99 -16.12 6.08
N ARG A 897 6.59 -16.79 7.07
CA ARG A 897 6.70 -16.28 8.44
C ARG A 897 7.34 -14.89 8.51
N ILE A 898 8.45 -14.71 7.78
CA ILE A 898 9.20 -13.46 7.73
C ILE A 898 8.34 -12.30 7.19
N VAL A 899 7.56 -12.55 6.13
CA VAL A 899 6.66 -11.55 5.53
C VAL A 899 5.50 -11.26 6.48
N ALA A 900 4.95 -12.28 7.11
CA ALA A 900 3.85 -12.17 8.05
C ALA A 900 4.19 -11.30 9.27
N LEU A 901 5.43 -11.37 9.76
CA LEU A 901 5.90 -10.55 10.89
C LEU A 901 5.70 -9.04 10.65
N ARG A 902 5.68 -8.62 9.38
CA ARG A 902 5.35 -7.25 8.96
C ARG A 902 3.88 -7.14 8.55
N GLU A 903 3.42 -7.96 7.60
CA GLU A 903 2.08 -7.82 6.99
C GLU A 903 0.92 -8.11 7.96
N PHE A 904 1.11 -9.06 8.87
CA PHE A 904 0.12 -9.45 9.87
C PHE A 904 0.45 -8.87 11.26
N ALA A 905 1.34 -7.88 11.33
CA ALA A 905 1.65 -7.20 12.56
C ALA A 905 0.41 -6.46 13.13
N PRO A 906 0.35 -6.25 14.45
CA PRO A 906 -0.72 -5.51 15.10
C PRO A 906 -1.00 -4.15 14.44
N SER A 907 -2.28 -3.84 14.29
CA SER A 907 -2.79 -2.61 13.68
C SER A 907 -2.42 -2.39 12.20
N ASN A 908 -1.70 -3.33 11.58
CA ASN A 908 -1.41 -3.26 10.15
C ASN A 908 -2.68 -3.50 9.32
N ILE A 909 -2.68 -3.01 8.08
CA ILE A 909 -3.77 -3.20 7.12
C ILE A 909 -3.37 -4.27 6.10
N VAL A 910 -4.24 -5.27 5.97
CA VAL A 910 -4.19 -6.31 4.94
C VAL A 910 -5.24 -5.99 3.89
N TYR A 911 -4.83 -5.95 2.62
CA TYR A 911 -5.71 -5.71 1.49
C TYR A 911 -6.18 -7.04 0.88
N TYR A 912 -7.49 -7.23 0.79
CA TYR A 912 -8.12 -8.44 0.25
C TYR A 912 -9.49 -8.14 -0.36
N GLU A 913 -9.80 -8.71 -1.53
CA GLU A 913 -11.06 -8.58 -2.26
C GLU A 913 -11.59 -7.14 -2.36
N GLY A 914 -10.70 -6.19 -2.68
CA GLY A 914 -11.09 -4.78 -2.83
C GLY A 914 -11.35 -4.04 -1.51
N SER A 915 -10.99 -4.63 -0.38
CA SER A 915 -11.25 -4.13 0.98
C SER A 915 -10.01 -4.08 1.85
N LYS A 916 -10.05 -3.25 2.90
CA LYS A 916 -9.02 -3.12 3.93
C LYS A 916 -9.44 -3.89 5.19
N PHE A 917 -8.54 -4.72 5.69
CA PHE A 917 -8.72 -5.46 6.94
C PHE A 917 -7.60 -5.11 7.91
N GLN A 918 -7.95 -4.58 9.08
CA GLN A 918 -6.98 -4.29 10.12
C GLN A 918 -6.71 -5.52 10.97
N VAL A 919 -5.45 -5.87 11.22
CA VAL A 919 -5.10 -6.91 12.20
C VAL A 919 -5.41 -6.39 13.59
N ALA A 920 -6.47 -6.93 14.19
CA ALA A 920 -7.03 -6.43 15.44
C ALA A 920 -6.77 -7.37 16.61
N LYS A 921 -6.63 -8.67 16.36
CA LYS A 921 -6.58 -9.68 17.41
C LYS A 921 -5.59 -10.80 17.09
N THR A 922 -5.04 -11.41 18.12
CA THR A 922 -4.32 -12.70 18.05
C THR A 922 -5.12 -13.80 18.73
N LYS A 923 -4.84 -15.06 18.37
CA LYS A 923 -5.38 -16.23 19.10
C LYS A 923 -4.91 -16.17 20.56
N VAL A 924 -5.83 -16.48 21.48
CA VAL A 924 -5.53 -16.66 22.90
C VAL A 924 -5.42 -18.17 23.16
N PRO A 925 -4.25 -18.69 23.58
CA PRO A 925 -4.08 -20.10 23.87
C PRO A 925 -4.73 -20.50 25.20
N VAL A 926 -4.95 -21.80 25.39
CA VAL A 926 -5.52 -22.36 26.62
C VAL A 926 -4.50 -22.19 27.76
N GLY A 927 -4.95 -21.65 28.89
CA GLY A 927 -4.06 -21.25 29.99
C GLY A 927 -3.62 -19.78 29.97
N GLY A 928 -4.03 -19.01 28.95
CA GLY A 928 -3.75 -17.58 28.82
C GLY A 928 -2.46 -17.29 28.05
N ILE A 929 -2.33 -16.08 27.51
CA ILE A 929 -1.16 -15.69 26.69
C ILE A 929 0.15 -15.72 27.51
N GLU A 930 0.04 -15.55 28.83
CA GLU A 930 1.19 -15.39 29.72
C GLU A 930 2.14 -16.58 29.75
N SER A 931 1.61 -17.80 29.73
CA SER A 931 2.41 -19.04 29.73
C SER A 931 3.20 -19.25 28.43
N HIS A 932 2.86 -18.52 27.36
CA HIS A 932 3.50 -18.62 26.05
C HIS A 932 4.57 -17.55 25.81
N TYR A 933 4.81 -16.64 26.76
CA TYR A 933 5.91 -15.69 26.65
C TYR A 933 7.26 -16.38 26.82
N LYS A 934 8.16 -16.15 25.87
CA LYS A 934 9.56 -16.54 25.94
C LYS A 934 10.41 -15.39 26.49
N ARG A 935 11.34 -15.73 27.36
CA ARG A 935 12.43 -14.85 27.79
C ARG A 935 13.64 -15.09 26.91
N VAL A 936 14.17 -14.03 26.32
CA VAL A 936 15.24 -14.12 25.31
C VAL A 936 16.32 -13.09 25.63
N SER A 937 17.58 -13.50 25.51
CA SER A 937 18.72 -12.58 25.51
C SER A 937 19.32 -12.52 24.10
N VAL A 938 19.53 -11.32 23.57
CA VAL A 938 20.12 -11.08 22.24
C VAL A 938 21.42 -10.29 22.35
N CYS A 939 22.46 -10.71 21.62
CA CYS A 939 23.75 -10.02 21.60
C CYS A 939 23.82 -9.08 20.39
N PHE A 940 23.75 -7.76 20.62
CA PHE A 940 23.83 -6.80 19.52
C PHE A 940 25.22 -6.67 18.90
N ASN A 941 26.29 -7.12 19.59
CA ASN A 941 27.66 -7.09 19.05
C ASN A 941 27.88 -8.10 17.91
N CYS A 942 27.26 -9.27 17.95
CA CYS A 942 27.43 -10.29 16.89
C CYS A 942 26.12 -10.83 16.29
N GLY A 943 24.96 -10.42 16.82
CA GLY A 943 23.63 -10.86 16.38
C GLY A 943 23.22 -12.26 16.86
N TYR A 944 23.91 -12.83 17.85
CA TYR A 944 23.59 -14.17 18.38
C TYR A 944 22.48 -14.11 19.42
N TYR A 945 21.58 -15.11 19.43
CA TYR A 945 20.50 -15.20 20.43
C TYR A 945 20.68 -16.37 21.40
N HIS A 946 20.12 -16.23 22.61
CA HIS A 946 20.15 -17.25 23.66
C HIS A 946 18.74 -17.60 24.13
N GLU A 947 18.42 -18.89 24.07
CA GLU A 947 17.18 -19.46 24.61
C GLU A 947 17.39 -19.80 26.09
N SER A 948 16.44 -19.39 26.95
CA SER A 948 16.42 -19.59 28.42
C SER A 948 17.44 -18.80 29.25
N ASP A 949 16.95 -18.31 30.40
CA ASP A 949 17.56 -17.39 31.37
C ASP A 949 18.23 -16.11 30.81
N PHE A 950 18.14 -15.02 31.57
CA PHE A 950 18.87 -13.82 31.17
C PHE A 950 20.36 -14.04 31.37
N ARG A 951 21.12 -13.91 30.29
CA ARG A 951 22.58 -14.04 30.31
C ARG A 951 23.24 -12.67 30.28
N ASP A 952 24.40 -12.60 30.91
CA ASP A 952 25.24 -11.40 30.90
C ASP A 952 26.32 -11.44 29.82
N THR A 953 26.70 -12.62 29.32
CA THR A 953 27.73 -12.80 28.28
C THR A 953 27.24 -13.66 27.12
N CYS A 954 27.73 -13.35 25.92
CA CYS A 954 27.38 -14.07 24.70
C CYS A 954 28.24 -15.32 24.49
N GLU A 955 27.59 -16.47 24.23
CA GLU A 955 28.28 -17.75 23.94
C GLU A 955 29.11 -17.75 22.65
N ASN A 956 28.75 -16.90 21.68
CA ASN A 956 29.42 -16.87 20.37
C ASN A 956 30.65 -15.96 20.35
N CYS A 957 30.55 -14.75 20.92
CA CYS A 957 31.62 -13.74 20.85
C CYS A 957 32.24 -13.37 22.21
N GLY A 958 31.72 -13.88 23.33
CA GLY A 958 32.20 -13.57 24.68
C GLY A 958 31.84 -12.16 25.20
N PHE A 959 31.23 -11.30 24.37
CA PHE A 959 30.90 -9.92 24.73
C PHE A 959 29.75 -9.83 25.74
N THR A 960 29.73 -8.77 26.55
CA THR A 960 28.66 -8.49 27.52
C THR A 960 27.35 -8.11 26.81
N ILE A 961 26.24 -8.74 27.19
CA ILE A 961 24.92 -8.50 26.60
C ILE A 961 24.38 -7.16 27.11
N GLN A 962 24.43 -6.15 26.24
CA GLN A 962 23.99 -4.78 26.49
C GLN A 962 23.08 -4.31 25.35
N SER A 963 22.27 -3.28 25.60
CA SER A 963 21.43 -2.64 24.58
C SER A 963 22.27 -2.03 23.46
N ASP A 964 21.71 -1.92 22.26
CA ASP A 964 22.39 -1.29 21.11
C ASP A 964 22.34 0.25 21.14
N SER A 965 23.05 0.88 20.20
CA SER A 965 23.01 2.33 19.96
C SER A 965 21.60 2.89 19.68
N CYS A 966 20.67 2.07 19.19
CA CYS A 966 19.27 2.42 19.01
C CYS A 966 18.39 2.20 20.25
N GLN A 967 19.00 1.95 21.42
CA GLN A 967 18.34 1.66 22.70
C GLN A 967 17.41 0.42 22.70
N ASN A 968 17.61 -0.51 21.78
CA ASN A 968 16.91 -1.78 21.80
C ASN A 968 17.36 -2.63 23.00
N ILE A 969 16.40 -3.08 23.81
CA ILE A 969 16.66 -3.84 25.03
C ILE A 969 17.21 -5.24 24.70
N ALA A 970 18.40 -5.58 25.17
CA ALA A 970 19.00 -6.89 24.88
C ALA A 970 18.31 -8.08 25.58
N LYS A 971 17.64 -7.83 26.71
CA LYS A 971 16.96 -8.85 27.52
C LYS A 971 15.44 -8.66 27.44
N LEU A 972 14.78 -9.47 26.61
CA LEU A 972 13.34 -9.39 26.36
C LEU A 972 12.58 -10.38 27.26
N SER A 973 11.58 -9.89 28.01
CA SER A 973 10.76 -10.70 28.91
C SER A 973 9.49 -11.26 28.26
N ARG A 974 8.89 -10.49 27.34
CA ARG A 974 7.60 -10.79 26.69
C ARG A 974 7.77 -10.98 25.19
N VAL A 975 8.38 -12.10 24.78
CA VAL A 975 8.48 -12.49 23.37
C VAL A 975 7.42 -13.54 23.06
N LEU A 976 6.51 -13.24 22.13
CA LEU A 976 5.42 -14.13 21.73
C LEU A 976 5.66 -14.63 20.31
N MET A 977 5.55 -15.94 20.10
CA MET A 977 5.58 -16.52 18.76
C MET A 977 4.38 -16.04 17.95
N MET A 978 4.61 -15.62 16.71
CA MET A 978 3.52 -15.16 15.85
C MET A 978 2.71 -16.34 15.32
N GLU A 979 1.45 -16.42 15.74
CA GLU A 979 0.50 -17.44 15.30
C GLU A 979 -0.59 -16.83 14.38
N THR A 980 -1.82 -17.36 14.46
CA THR A 980 -2.93 -16.89 13.65
C THR A 980 -3.38 -15.49 14.08
N ALA A 981 -3.23 -14.53 13.17
CA ALA A 981 -3.79 -13.20 13.29
C ALA A 981 -5.30 -13.23 12.94
N ILE A 982 -6.08 -12.37 13.58
CA ILE A 982 -7.51 -12.19 13.30
C ILE A 982 -7.70 -10.74 12.87
N ALA A 983 -8.15 -10.56 11.64
CA ALA A 983 -8.39 -9.25 11.07
C ALA A 983 -9.86 -8.83 11.21
N ARG A 984 -10.10 -7.53 11.22
CA ARG A 984 -11.42 -6.92 11.18
C ARG A 984 -11.53 -6.08 9.92
N ARG A 985 -12.60 -6.25 9.14
CA ARG A 985 -12.87 -5.39 7.98
C ARG A 985 -13.04 -3.95 8.46
N GLN A 986 -12.33 -3.02 7.86
CA GLN A 986 -12.35 -1.61 8.22
C GLN A 986 -13.18 -0.81 7.21
N GLU A 987 -12.69 -0.72 5.98
CA GLU A 987 -13.26 0.11 4.93
C GLU A 987 -12.99 -0.51 3.55
N ARG A 988 -13.80 -0.14 2.56
CA ARG A 988 -13.50 -0.38 1.16
C ARG A 988 -12.29 0.44 0.70
N ILE A 989 -11.59 -0.06 -0.31
CA ILE A 989 -10.51 0.66 -0.97
C ILE A 989 -11.09 1.74 -1.87
N THR A 990 -10.65 2.98 -1.68
CA THR A 990 -11.08 4.14 -2.48
C THR A 990 -10.02 4.54 -3.50
N CYS A 991 -10.42 5.27 -4.54
CA CYS A 991 -9.48 5.81 -5.54
C CYS A 991 -8.64 6.99 -5.04
N ASP A 992 -8.86 7.45 -3.80
CA ASP A 992 -7.96 8.39 -3.13
C ASP A 992 -6.69 7.68 -2.58
N GLU A 993 -6.66 6.34 -2.57
CA GLU A 993 -5.53 5.53 -2.07
C GLU A 993 -4.50 5.19 -3.16
N GLU A 994 -3.40 5.96 -3.21
CA GLU A 994 -2.36 5.75 -4.23
C GLU A 994 -1.39 4.60 -3.94
N GLU A 995 -1.07 4.38 -2.67
CA GLU A 995 -0.20 3.30 -2.23
C GLU A 995 -0.80 2.61 -1.00
N ARG A 996 -0.48 1.32 -0.83
CA ARG A 996 -0.83 0.59 0.37
C ARG A 996 -0.27 1.29 1.60
N LEU A 997 -1.07 1.35 2.66
CA LEU A 997 -0.58 1.78 3.96
C LEU A 997 0.48 0.80 4.44
N LYS A 998 1.71 1.30 4.65
CA LYS A 998 2.81 0.51 5.22
C LYS A 998 3.20 1.14 6.55
N TYR A 999 2.98 0.41 7.63
CA TYR A 999 3.59 0.76 8.90
C TYR A 999 5.04 0.30 8.91
N GLY A 1000 5.93 1.19 9.35
CA GLY A 1000 7.33 0.85 9.60
C GLY A 1000 7.44 0.19 10.98
N TYR A 1001 8.05 -0.98 11.04
CA TYR A 1001 8.28 -1.74 12.27
C TYR A 1001 9.77 -1.78 12.59
N ASN A 1002 10.10 -1.74 13.88
CA ASN A 1002 11.46 -2.01 14.35
C ASN A 1002 11.63 -3.54 14.42
N ILE A 1003 12.33 -4.11 13.44
CA ILE A 1003 12.58 -5.55 13.37
C ILE A 1003 14.08 -5.80 13.47
N THR A 1004 14.46 -6.64 14.42
CA THR A 1004 15.87 -7.06 14.60
C THR A 1004 16.00 -8.53 14.23
N THR A 1005 17.03 -8.87 13.46
CA THR A 1005 17.37 -10.25 13.09
C THR A 1005 18.52 -10.77 13.95
N HIS A 1006 18.36 -12.00 14.45
CA HIS A 1006 19.35 -12.70 15.26
C HIS A 1006 19.50 -14.13 14.76
N PHE A 1007 20.67 -14.74 14.91
CA PHE A 1007 20.92 -16.10 14.42
C PHE A 1007 21.60 -16.99 15.47
N ARG A 1008 21.59 -18.29 15.22
CA ARG A 1008 22.29 -19.31 16.00
C ARG A 1008 22.77 -20.43 15.09
N TYR A 1009 24.04 -20.79 15.18
CA TYR A 1009 24.61 -21.90 14.40
C TYR A 1009 24.10 -23.25 14.91
N THR A 1010 23.99 -24.21 14.00
CA THR A 1010 23.78 -25.62 14.35
C THR A 1010 25.13 -26.27 14.67
N SER A 1011 25.16 -27.11 15.72
CA SER A 1011 26.37 -27.79 16.16
C SER A 1011 27.04 -28.55 15.00
N GLN A 1012 28.35 -28.35 14.80
CA GLN A 1012 29.21 -29.00 13.78
C GLN A 1012 28.98 -28.60 12.31
N LYS A 1013 28.14 -27.58 12.01
CA LYS A 1013 27.84 -27.13 10.64
C LYS A 1013 28.35 -25.72 10.31
N GLN A 1014 29.56 -25.38 10.80
CA GLN A 1014 30.18 -24.07 10.60
C GLN A 1014 31.50 -24.19 9.83
N GLU A 1015 31.63 -23.43 8.75
CA GLU A 1015 32.87 -23.30 7.97
C GLU A 1015 33.37 -21.86 8.01
N ILE A 1016 34.68 -21.67 8.13
CA ILE A 1016 35.30 -20.34 8.21
C ILE A 1016 36.37 -20.24 7.13
N ALA A 1017 36.32 -19.16 6.35
CA ALA A 1017 37.32 -18.81 5.35
C ALA A 1017 37.81 -17.38 5.56
N THR A 1018 39.06 -17.10 5.23
CA THR A 1018 39.64 -15.74 5.24
C THR A 1018 40.06 -15.40 3.82
N LEU A 1019 39.62 -14.25 3.32
CA LEU A 1019 39.95 -13.73 2.00
C LEU A 1019 41.12 -12.76 2.14
N GLU A 1020 42.18 -13.00 1.39
CA GLU A 1020 43.42 -12.21 1.41
C GLU A 1020 43.63 -11.48 0.08
N SER A 1021 44.21 -10.28 0.14
CA SER A 1021 44.70 -9.54 -1.03
C SER A 1021 45.87 -10.28 -1.71
N ALA A 1022 46.24 -9.89 -2.93
CA ALA A 1022 47.44 -10.40 -3.59
C ALA A 1022 48.73 -10.23 -2.77
N ASP A 1023 48.77 -9.24 -1.86
CA ASP A 1023 49.88 -8.96 -0.95
C ASP A 1023 49.77 -9.72 0.40
N GLY A 1024 48.85 -10.69 0.53
CA GLY A 1024 48.65 -11.51 1.74
C GLY A 1024 47.94 -10.82 2.90
N LYS A 1025 47.45 -9.58 2.74
CA LYS A 1025 46.66 -8.90 3.77
C LYS A 1025 45.23 -9.45 3.84
N PRO A 1026 44.71 -9.83 5.02
CA PRO A 1026 43.33 -10.29 5.16
C PRO A 1026 42.36 -9.12 4.98
N LEU A 1027 41.37 -9.30 4.09
CA LEU A 1027 40.35 -8.31 3.73
C LEU A 1027 39.00 -8.65 4.32
N LEU A 1028 38.55 -9.91 4.23
CA LEU A 1028 37.27 -10.36 4.74
C LEU A 1028 37.43 -11.68 5.49
N ARG A 1029 36.68 -11.86 6.58
CA ARG A 1029 36.45 -13.17 7.17
C ARG A 1029 35.01 -13.61 6.89
N LEU A 1030 34.86 -14.79 6.33
CA LEU A 1030 33.60 -15.38 5.91
C LEU A 1030 33.30 -16.56 6.82
N THR A 1031 32.11 -16.56 7.43
CA THR A 1031 31.63 -17.70 8.22
C THR A 1031 30.34 -18.20 7.61
N TYR A 1032 30.37 -19.42 7.07
CA TYR A 1032 29.20 -20.10 6.53
C TYR A 1032 28.60 -21.01 7.59
N GLY A 1033 27.29 -20.95 7.76
CA GLY A 1033 26.53 -21.82 8.65
C GLY A 1033 25.44 -22.54 7.87
N ALA A 1034 25.56 -23.86 7.72
CA ALA A 1034 24.53 -24.66 7.09
C ALA A 1034 23.39 -24.91 8.09
N THR A 1035 22.14 -24.75 7.65
CA THR A 1035 20.94 -25.00 8.49
C THR A 1035 20.96 -24.25 9.84
N ALA A 1036 21.36 -22.97 9.85
CA ALA A 1036 21.35 -22.12 11.03
C ALA A 1036 19.92 -21.64 11.35
N LYS A 1037 19.63 -21.43 12.64
CA LYS A 1037 18.35 -20.85 13.08
C LYS A 1037 18.43 -19.34 13.04
N ILE A 1038 17.47 -18.70 12.38
CA ILE A 1038 17.28 -17.25 12.36
C ILE A 1038 15.99 -16.90 13.09
N TRP A 1039 16.08 -15.93 14.00
CA TRP A 1039 14.96 -15.31 14.67
C TRP A 1039 14.80 -13.87 14.20
N ARG A 1040 13.58 -13.51 13.82
CA ARG A 1040 13.22 -12.12 13.55
C ARG A 1040 12.20 -11.66 14.58
N ILE A 1041 12.51 -10.58 15.27
CA ILE A 1041 11.70 -10.05 16.37
C ILE A 1041 11.19 -8.67 15.97
N ASN A 1042 9.87 -8.50 15.95
CA ASN A 1042 9.19 -7.22 15.77
C ASN A 1042 8.94 -6.57 17.13
N ARG A 1043 9.58 -5.42 17.33
CA ARG A 1043 9.71 -4.69 18.59
C ARG A 1043 8.78 -3.48 18.67
N GLY A 1044 7.77 -3.42 17.80
CA GLY A 1044 6.79 -2.32 17.75
C GLY A 1044 6.99 -1.39 16.54
N LEU A 1045 6.27 -0.28 16.57
CA LEU A 1045 6.26 0.72 15.49
C LEU A 1045 7.54 1.57 15.52
N LYS A 1046 8.18 1.76 14.36
CA LYS A 1046 9.42 2.56 14.24
C LYS A 1046 9.23 4.05 14.61
N LYS A 1047 8.00 4.57 14.48
CA LYS A 1047 7.68 6.00 14.70
C LYS A 1047 7.46 6.39 16.16
N ASN A 1048 7.30 5.43 17.07
CA ASN A 1048 6.95 5.71 18.47
C ASN A 1048 8.12 5.32 19.38
N THR A 1049 9.12 6.20 19.51
CA THR A 1049 10.31 5.95 20.36
C THR A 1049 9.96 5.77 21.83
N ASP A 1050 8.85 6.36 22.27
CA ASP A 1050 8.39 6.31 23.67
C ASP A 1050 7.63 5.01 24.00
N GLU A 1051 7.09 4.31 23.00
CA GLU A 1051 6.28 3.10 23.19
C GLU A 1051 7.03 1.86 22.65
N ARG A 1052 7.58 1.08 23.57
CA ARG A 1052 8.35 -0.13 23.26
C ARG A 1052 7.40 -1.34 23.13
N GLY A 1053 7.59 -2.14 22.07
CA GLY A 1053 6.74 -3.31 21.81
C GLY A 1053 5.29 -2.97 21.47
N PHE A 1054 4.42 -3.98 21.50
CA PHE A 1054 2.98 -3.85 21.29
C PHE A 1054 2.23 -3.94 22.61
N LYS A 1055 1.01 -3.38 22.63
CA LYS A 1055 0.05 -3.52 23.72
C LYS A 1055 -0.97 -4.60 23.40
N LEU A 1056 -1.17 -5.54 24.32
CA LEU A 1056 -2.01 -6.72 24.15
C LEU A 1056 -2.92 -6.91 25.36
N ASP A 1057 -4.23 -6.99 25.14
CA ASP A 1057 -5.16 -7.47 26.15
C ASP A 1057 -5.09 -9.00 26.22
N VAL A 1058 -4.53 -9.54 27.30
CA VAL A 1058 -4.28 -10.98 27.44
C VAL A 1058 -5.56 -11.80 27.60
N ARG A 1059 -6.68 -11.17 27.98
CA ARG A 1059 -7.97 -11.84 28.15
C ARG A 1059 -8.70 -12.02 26.83
N THR A 1060 -8.71 -10.98 25.99
CA THR A 1060 -9.46 -10.96 24.73
C THR A 1060 -8.60 -11.27 23.50
N GLY A 1061 -7.28 -11.13 23.61
CA GLY A 1061 -6.31 -11.22 22.52
C GLY A 1061 -6.27 -9.98 21.63
N MET A 1062 -6.95 -8.90 22.01
CA MET A 1062 -7.03 -7.66 21.22
C MET A 1062 -5.73 -6.85 21.32
N TRP A 1063 -5.27 -6.31 20.20
CA TRP A 1063 -4.12 -5.42 20.14
C TRP A 1063 -4.53 -3.94 20.27
N GLY A 1064 -3.72 -3.15 20.97
CA GLY A 1064 -3.83 -1.68 21.07
C GLY A 1064 -4.63 -1.15 22.27
N ASP A 1065 -4.62 0.18 22.45
CA ASP A 1065 -5.35 0.87 23.52
C ASP A 1065 -6.81 1.13 23.09
N GLN A 1066 -7.77 0.45 23.69
CA GLN A 1066 -9.17 0.88 23.57
C GLN A 1066 -9.42 2.06 24.52
N ARG A 1067 -9.89 3.18 23.98
CA ARG A 1067 -10.32 4.33 24.79
C ARG A 1067 -11.57 3.92 25.59
N ASN A 1068 -11.42 3.82 26.92
CA ASN A 1068 -12.45 3.82 27.97
C ASN A 1068 -13.14 2.50 28.39
N GLU A 1069 -12.77 1.31 27.91
CA GLU A 1069 -13.50 0.08 28.27
C GLU A 1069 -12.67 -1.09 28.85
N ILE A 1070 -11.34 -0.98 28.95
CA ILE A 1070 -10.49 -2.10 29.42
C ILE A 1070 -9.96 -1.87 30.84
N PRO A 1071 -10.10 -2.83 31.77
CA PRO A 1071 -9.44 -2.80 33.08
C PRO A 1071 -7.90 -2.76 32.93
N PRO A 1072 -7.17 -1.90 33.66
CA PRO A 1072 -5.71 -1.76 33.51
C PRO A 1072 -4.91 -3.06 33.71
N GLU A 1073 -5.45 -4.01 34.49
CA GLU A 1073 -4.76 -5.24 34.88
C GLU A 1073 -4.63 -6.27 33.74
N SER A 1074 -5.44 -6.22 32.69
CA SER A 1074 -5.38 -7.19 31.58
C SER A 1074 -4.54 -6.74 30.39
N LEU A 1075 -4.02 -5.51 30.41
CA LEU A 1075 -3.27 -4.92 29.30
C LEU A 1075 -1.76 -5.08 29.52
N HIS A 1076 -1.13 -5.97 28.75
CA HIS A 1076 0.32 -6.12 28.75
C HIS A 1076 0.98 -5.20 27.73
N THR A 1077 1.95 -4.42 28.18
CA THR A 1077 2.84 -3.59 27.34
C THR A 1077 4.14 -4.33 27.01
N GLU A 1078 4.93 -3.78 26.08
CA GLU A 1078 6.24 -4.33 25.69
C GLU A 1078 6.19 -5.78 25.14
N VAL A 1079 5.07 -6.16 24.53
CA VAL A 1079 4.94 -7.47 23.88
C VAL A 1079 5.66 -7.43 22.53
N ASN A 1080 6.63 -8.31 22.33
CA ASN A 1080 7.40 -8.42 21.08
C ASN A 1080 6.93 -9.66 20.32
N LEU A 1081 6.65 -9.53 19.03
CA LEU A 1081 6.29 -10.68 18.19
C LEU A 1081 7.54 -11.26 17.55
N MET A 1082 7.62 -12.59 17.45
CA MET A 1082 8.74 -13.24 16.77
C MET A 1082 8.31 -14.31 15.78
N VAL A 1083 9.15 -14.53 14.78
CA VAL A 1083 9.13 -15.71 13.93
C VAL A 1083 10.53 -16.30 13.88
N ASP A 1084 10.60 -17.62 13.73
CA ASP A 1084 11.82 -18.36 13.53
C ASP A 1084 11.83 -19.05 12.15
N ASP A 1085 13.04 -19.22 11.62
CA ASP A 1085 13.31 -19.91 10.38
C ASP A 1085 14.62 -20.70 10.47
N THR A 1086 14.79 -21.72 9.63
CA THR A 1086 16.04 -22.49 9.50
C THR A 1086 16.52 -22.39 8.05
N CYS A 1087 17.74 -21.89 7.86
CA CYS A 1087 18.29 -21.60 6.53
C CYS A 1087 19.81 -21.57 6.55
N ASN A 1088 20.43 -21.54 5.36
CA ASN A 1088 21.85 -21.29 5.27
C ASN A 1088 22.16 -19.80 5.47
N ILE A 1089 23.26 -19.53 6.18
CA ILE A 1089 23.71 -18.16 6.45
C ILE A 1089 25.17 -17.98 6.07
N LEU A 1090 25.51 -16.76 5.67
CA LEU A 1090 26.88 -16.30 5.47
C LEU A 1090 27.08 -15.01 6.24
N VAL A 1091 27.97 -15.05 7.24
CA VAL A 1091 28.40 -13.87 8.00
C VAL A 1091 29.71 -13.37 7.42
N VAL A 1092 29.70 -12.14 6.94
CA VAL A 1092 30.88 -11.45 6.37
C VAL A 1092 31.37 -10.41 7.38
N GLU A 1093 32.61 -10.54 7.83
CA GLU A 1093 33.33 -9.58 8.66
C GLU A 1093 34.37 -8.85 7.81
N PRO A 1094 34.15 -7.57 7.46
CA PRO A 1094 35.17 -6.75 6.83
C PRO A 1094 36.32 -6.45 7.80
N LEU A 1095 37.56 -6.69 7.36
CA LEU A 1095 38.78 -6.47 8.13
C LEU A 1095 39.51 -5.23 7.60
N ASN A 1096 40.18 -4.49 8.48
CA ASN A 1096 41.04 -3.35 8.12
C ASN A 1096 40.34 -2.21 7.37
N LEU A 1097 39.11 -1.86 7.76
CA LEU A 1097 38.41 -0.69 7.20
C LEU A 1097 38.95 0.63 7.82
N PRO A 1098 39.13 1.71 7.01
CA PRO A 1098 39.35 3.05 7.53
C PRO A 1098 38.21 3.47 8.46
N GLU A 1099 38.51 4.19 9.56
CA GLU A 1099 37.47 4.71 10.46
C GLU A 1099 36.61 5.78 9.78
N GLU A 1100 37.21 6.60 8.92
CA GLU A 1100 36.49 7.57 8.09
C GLU A 1100 35.57 6.86 7.09
N ASN A 1101 34.28 7.24 7.08
CA ASN A 1101 33.24 6.71 6.17
C ASN A 1101 32.93 5.21 6.30
N ARG A 1102 33.30 4.58 7.41
CA ARG A 1102 33.07 3.14 7.67
C ARG A 1102 31.62 2.71 7.40
N GLU A 1103 30.65 3.47 7.89
CA GLU A 1103 29.22 3.12 7.75
C GLU A 1103 28.75 3.18 6.29
N SER A 1104 29.10 4.24 5.57
CA SER A 1104 28.76 4.42 4.15
C SER A 1104 29.42 3.34 3.28
N PHE A 1105 30.66 2.97 3.59
CA PHE A 1105 31.37 1.89 2.91
C PHE A 1105 30.67 0.54 3.12
N ILE A 1106 30.34 0.18 4.36
CA ILE A 1106 29.67 -1.08 4.67
C ILE A 1106 28.28 -1.16 4.04
N ALA A 1107 27.51 -0.07 4.07
CA ALA A 1107 26.21 -0.02 3.39
C ALA A 1107 26.35 -0.26 1.88
N THR A 1108 27.34 0.38 1.25
CA THR A 1108 27.64 0.17 -0.18
C THR A 1108 28.07 -1.27 -0.45
N LEU A 1109 28.98 -1.82 0.37
CA LEU A 1109 29.48 -3.19 0.23
C LEU A 1109 28.37 -4.23 0.35
N GLN A 1110 27.47 -4.07 1.32
CA GLN A 1110 26.30 -4.94 1.49
C GLN A 1110 25.46 -5.00 0.20
N HIS A 1111 25.07 -3.84 -0.34
CA HIS A 1111 24.23 -3.78 -1.54
C HIS A 1111 24.95 -4.29 -2.78
N VAL A 1112 26.24 -3.99 -2.94
CA VAL A 1112 27.06 -4.48 -4.06
C VAL A 1112 27.18 -6.00 -4.01
N LEU A 1113 27.51 -6.58 -2.85
CA LEU A 1113 27.61 -8.03 -2.69
C LEU A 1113 26.27 -8.72 -2.90
N SER A 1114 25.18 -8.20 -2.32
CA SER A 1114 23.83 -8.73 -2.53
C SER A 1114 23.46 -8.76 -4.01
N THR A 1115 23.65 -7.64 -4.71
CA THR A 1115 23.38 -7.53 -6.17
C THR A 1115 24.28 -8.44 -6.98
N ALA A 1116 25.55 -8.56 -6.61
CA ALA A 1116 26.51 -9.43 -7.31
C ALA A 1116 26.15 -10.90 -7.14
N ILE A 1117 25.81 -11.35 -5.93
CA ILE A 1117 25.35 -12.72 -5.68
C ILE A 1117 24.07 -12.99 -6.49
N GLN A 1118 23.08 -12.09 -6.43
CA GLN A 1118 21.86 -12.19 -7.21
C GLN A 1118 22.14 -12.26 -8.72
N ALA A 1119 23.05 -11.44 -9.26
CA ALA A 1119 23.38 -11.44 -10.68
C ALA A 1119 24.14 -12.70 -11.12
N VAL A 1120 25.11 -13.17 -10.32
CA VAL A 1120 25.94 -14.34 -10.64
C VAL A 1120 25.13 -15.63 -10.55
N TYR A 1121 24.31 -15.77 -9.52
CA TYR A 1121 23.49 -16.96 -9.29
C TYR A 1121 22.10 -16.86 -9.91
N LYS A 1122 21.74 -15.69 -10.47
CA LYS A 1122 20.42 -15.35 -11.02
C LYS A 1122 19.29 -15.59 -10.02
N LEU A 1123 19.54 -15.18 -8.78
CA LEU A 1123 18.55 -15.26 -7.71
C LEU A 1123 17.52 -14.14 -7.88
N GLU A 1124 16.27 -14.44 -7.54
CA GLU A 1124 15.22 -13.44 -7.39
C GLU A 1124 15.50 -12.56 -6.15
N ALA A 1125 14.96 -11.34 -6.15
CA ALA A 1125 15.26 -10.36 -5.11
C ALA A 1125 14.79 -10.78 -3.70
N ASP A 1126 13.85 -11.72 -3.60
CA ASP A 1126 13.31 -12.25 -2.36
C ASP A 1126 13.99 -13.54 -1.88
N GLU A 1127 14.87 -14.14 -2.69
CA GLU A 1127 15.61 -15.38 -2.35
C GLU A 1127 16.81 -15.12 -1.43
N LEU A 1128 17.42 -13.93 -1.51
CA LEU A 1128 18.57 -13.51 -0.71
C LEU A 1128 18.28 -12.20 0.02
N ASP A 1129 18.30 -12.23 1.35
CA ASP A 1129 18.18 -11.03 2.19
C ASP A 1129 19.48 -10.79 2.97
N SER A 1130 19.68 -9.56 3.43
CA SER A 1130 20.89 -9.18 4.17
C SER A 1130 20.63 -8.12 5.23
N GLU A 1131 21.39 -8.20 6.33
CA GLU A 1131 21.26 -7.30 7.48
C GLU A 1131 22.64 -7.01 8.10
N ARG A 1132 22.83 -5.79 8.59
CA ARG A 1132 24.05 -5.39 9.30
C ARG A 1132 23.90 -5.72 10.77
N LEU A 1133 24.88 -6.40 11.34
CA LEU A 1133 24.93 -6.79 12.76
C LEU A 1133 26.14 -6.13 13.44
N GLY A 1134 26.12 -5.99 14.77
CA GLY A 1134 27.26 -5.44 15.50
C GLY A 1134 27.58 -3.99 15.14
N GLU A 1135 26.55 -3.15 14.95
CA GLU A 1135 26.72 -1.75 14.51
C GLU A 1135 27.52 -1.63 13.20
N GLY A 1136 27.28 -2.56 12.26
CA GLY A 1136 27.98 -2.62 10.98
C GLY A 1136 29.30 -3.40 11.01
N LYS A 1137 29.66 -4.04 12.13
CA LYS A 1137 30.83 -4.93 12.18
C LYS A 1137 30.68 -6.17 11.28
N TYR A 1138 29.47 -6.69 11.15
CA TYR A 1138 29.18 -7.88 10.34
C TYR A 1138 28.06 -7.61 9.34
N ILE A 1139 28.12 -8.29 8.19
CA ILE A 1139 27.02 -8.36 7.22
C ILE A 1139 26.53 -9.82 7.20
N LEU A 1140 25.29 -10.04 7.62
CA LEU A 1140 24.63 -11.34 7.53
C LEU A 1140 23.89 -11.43 6.21
N PHE A 1141 24.15 -12.49 5.43
CA PHE A 1141 23.34 -12.92 4.31
C PHE A 1141 22.64 -14.23 4.68
N TRP A 1142 21.40 -14.41 4.23
CA TRP A 1142 20.68 -15.66 4.42
C TRP A 1142 19.69 -15.92 3.29
N GLU A 1143 19.32 -17.19 3.14
CA GLU A 1143 18.28 -17.64 2.21
C GLU A 1143 16.89 -17.26 2.75
N ALA A 1144 16.33 -16.19 2.20
CA ALA A 1144 15.07 -15.60 2.66
C ALA A 1144 13.83 -16.31 2.11
N SER A 1145 13.95 -16.89 0.91
CA SER A 1145 13.05 -17.88 0.35
C SER A 1145 13.90 -18.94 -0.35
N GLU A 1146 13.58 -20.22 -0.17
CA GLU A 1146 14.14 -21.23 -1.07
C GLU A 1146 13.47 -21.03 -2.43
N GLY A 1147 14.28 -20.75 -3.44
CA GLY A 1147 13.89 -20.67 -4.83
C GLY A 1147 13.35 -21.98 -5.35
N VAL A 1148 12.10 -22.29 -5.02
CA VAL A 1148 11.27 -23.24 -5.75
C VAL A 1148 9.89 -22.60 -5.86
N HIS A 1149 9.70 -21.80 -6.91
CA HIS A 1149 8.38 -21.58 -7.47
C HIS A 1149 8.20 -22.63 -8.58
N PRO A 1150 7.58 -23.80 -8.32
CA PRO A 1150 7.41 -24.81 -9.35
C PRO A 1150 6.16 -24.45 -10.16
N SER A 1151 6.36 -23.77 -11.28
CA SER A 1151 5.28 -23.64 -12.29
C SER A 1151 5.65 -24.25 -13.65
N PHE A 1152 6.67 -25.11 -13.67
CA PHE A 1152 6.98 -25.96 -14.82
C PHE A 1152 6.59 -27.40 -14.53
N TYR A 1153 5.34 -27.79 -14.82
CA TYR A 1153 4.97 -29.13 -15.32
C TYR A 1153 3.54 -29.07 -15.87
N SER A 1154 3.41 -28.78 -17.17
CA SER A 1154 2.35 -29.33 -18.01
C SER A 1154 3.05 -29.92 -19.21
N SER A 1155 3.58 -31.13 -19.05
CA SER A 1155 3.92 -31.95 -20.21
C SER A 1155 2.60 -32.35 -20.85
N LYS A 1156 2.22 -31.67 -21.93
CA LYS A 1156 1.35 -32.30 -22.91
C LYS A 1156 2.05 -33.59 -23.34
N LYS A 1157 1.31 -34.70 -23.20
CA LYS A 1157 1.50 -35.89 -24.00
C LYS A 1157 1.27 -35.46 -25.45
N ASP A 1158 2.32 -35.00 -26.13
CA ASP A 1158 2.34 -34.98 -27.57
C ASP A 1158 2.91 -36.33 -28.04
N LYS A 1159 1.98 -37.16 -28.52
CA LYS A 1159 2.22 -38.01 -29.67
C LYS A 1159 2.13 -37.16 -30.92
#